data_AF-A0A3N1ARG3-F1
#
_entry.id   AF-A0A3N1ARG3-F1
#
_cell.length_a   1.000
_cell.length_b   1.000
_cell.length_c   1.000
_cell.angle_alpha   90.00
_cell.angle_beta   90.00
_cell.angle_gamma   90.00
#
_symmetry.space_group_name_H-M   'P 1'
#
loop_
_entity.id
_entity.type
_entity.pdbx_description
1 polymer ?
#
loop_
_entity_poly.entity_id
_entity_poly.type
_entity_poly.pdbx_seq_one_letter_code
_entity_poly.pdbx_strand_id
1 'polypeptide(L)'
;MAGRPTLDQLVEELSRPPTPPGPDLDRLAKLLLPAGGETAAGRRTTATNRPTADDLISWRALLRDVPFDQRSFDDRFRPGSWKAVLDGLARHCDRLAEGAADLPAPRRQTVGFLALLLITLTGLAESSDRRTAAAPARAGTTDGSAPPPGHDCPGVCGRLVRQRPVRETIRELYRPAGGPLPDQAGEDAVAGSEWTAGVDFDTLEFHEHGTTSVILRGSGTRRGGLRRPFALKLILYPYLRIPRIASTTKAYAGLYDLAGAQAEHLVAVWASSHSWILMDFVAGRPLHEVWRERTARRRTARRVRPGRSATPGDDQGLGEASVDRFALLADLRDYGTAAFLALAELDRFLNAGNHPTEPTRRGHGDLAPSNIMVTYRDGRPVFRLIDIGANYLYTYAFGALEGPDGQFVAPEVKADGTAGDKSDVYSLGKLLTMFGGGEPGDVVPDEFYAHAPLLARFIEDLIDTHPDHRLLLFSPDTDPGELHAAAGEEQQPAPDVSRYARLHDTFTAELDAEAARTPPTDDRLVRGTWELFQTRLTLGLFRPLAGAPGQLRRIYRTRRGEPGAAGRASALAAARLLAWSWLSSVAWAVTCAITLIWIIRQFDWSWGNRMVESLQRMLGGSEDHFPVLDSLRAPGYSIPDIEANAPALLVGLTYAMVSAKYYHNIFAGMNPLAAGWRAGGLTVRAAVAQFAIRIQTVTGAVLVLPIVLYDPRLWPINSAIGQTLSLFTNSAVLLFARRALTDARRRGLSTVPSSDAKVTGLASFAEWTPSSLFYAGIVWTIGLAVYQGALQDVYVYALSVASINLFLFYMIKCGRGAAEVRTALTRATGAAERLRCLALAHRDDHRV
;
A
#
# COMPACT_ATOMS: atom_id res chain seq x y z
N MET A 1 9.62 -47.82 39.44
CA MET A 1 9.71 -46.83 38.35
C MET A 1 10.24 -45.54 38.94
N ALA A 2 11.53 -45.25 38.76
CA ALA A 2 12.10 -43.97 39.18
C ALA A 2 11.43 -42.83 38.39
N GLY A 3 11.01 -41.76 39.07
CA GLY A 3 10.24 -40.66 38.47
C GLY A 3 11.04 -39.99 37.35
N ARG A 4 10.39 -39.78 36.19
CA ARG A 4 10.97 -38.98 35.11
C ARG A 4 11.19 -37.53 35.59
N PRO A 5 12.27 -36.85 35.15
CA PRO A 5 12.52 -35.47 35.53
C PRO A 5 11.38 -34.56 35.07
N THR A 6 11.00 -33.60 35.93
CA THR A 6 9.99 -32.57 35.63
C THR A 6 10.65 -31.24 35.30
N LEU A 7 9.95 -30.37 34.56
CA LEU A 7 10.43 -29.02 34.26
C LEU A 7 10.65 -28.22 35.55
N ASP A 8 9.80 -28.42 36.57
CA ASP A 8 9.89 -27.77 37.87
C ASP A 8 11.22 -28.08 38.59
N GLN A 9 11.64 -29.36 38.62
CA GLN A 9 12.92 -29.77 39.20
C GLN A 9 14.12 -29.17 38.45
N LEU A 10 14.03 -29.09 37.12
CA LEU A 10 15.08 -28.51 36.29
C LEU A 10 15.21 -27.00 36.50
N VAL A 11 14.09 -26.28 36.56
CA VAL A 11 14.05 -24.84 36.81
C VAL A 11 14.58 -24.52 38.21
N GLU A 12 14.24 -25.32 39.22
CA GLU A 12 14.76 -25.16 40.57
C GLU A 12 16.29 -25.28 40.58
N GLU A 13 16.85 -26.33 39.98
CA GLU A 13 18.31 -26.56 39.96
C GLU A 13 19.04 -25.46 39.17
N LEU A 14 18.52 -25.07 37.99
CA LEU A 14 19.12 -24.00 37.16
C LEU A 14 19.06 -22.62 37.82
N SER A 15 18.12 -22.41 38.74
CA SER A 15 17.97 -21.16 39.48
C SER A 15 18.83 -21.09 40.74
N ARG A 16 19.54 -22.16 41.13
CA ARG A 16 20.40 -22.16 42.31
C ARG A 16 21.67 -21.32 42.08
N PRO A 17 22.14 -20.57 43.09
CA PRO A 17 23.41 -19.86 43.00
C PRO A 17 24.59 -20.85 42.92
N PRO A 18 25.66 -20.53 42.18
CA PRO A 18 26.76 -21.47 41.94
C PRO A 18 27.54 -21.78 43.23
N THR A 19 27.79 -23.06 43.50
CA THR A 19 28.75 -23.52 44.53
C THR A 19 30.06 -23.99 43.89
N PRO A 20 31.23 -23.43 44.26
CA PRO A 20 32.54 -23.98 43.87
C PRO A 20 33.05 -25.03 44.90
N PRO A 21 33.80 -26.10 44.51
CA PRO A 21 34.22 -26.55 43.18
C PRO A 21 33.71 -27.98 42.84
N GLY A 22 32.58 -28.06 42.11
CA GLY A 22 31.98 -29.30 41.58
C GLY A 22 31.12 -30.11 42.57
N PRO A 23 29.98 -30.73 42.15
CA PRO A 23 29.59 -31.12 40.79
C PRO A 23 28.18 -30.62 40.38
N ASP A 24 28.11 -29.63 39.48
CA ASP A 24 26.83 -29.08 38.95
C ASP A 24 26.32 -29.93 37.76
N LEU A 25 27.22 -30.25 36.81
CA LEU A 25 26.88 -31.02 35.62
C LEU A 25 26.52 -32.47 35.92
N ASP A 26 27.12 -33.11 36.93
CA ASP A 26 26.77 -34.49 37.29
C ASP A 26 25.40 -34.57 37.97
N ARG A 27 24.96 -33.52 38.66
CA ARG A 27 23.60 -33.44 39.21
C ARG A 27 22.60 -33.27 38.09
N LEU A 28 22.85 -32.34 37.17
CA LEU A 28 22.01 -32.14 35.98
C LEU A 28 21.98 -33.38 35.08
N ALA A 29 23.12 -34.06 34.89
CA ALA A 29 23.19 -35.30 34.13
C ALA A 29 22.44 -36.44 34.84
N LYS A 30 22.55 -36.58 36.16
CA LYS A 30 21.76 -37.55 36.95
C LYS A 30 20.26 -37.25 36.94
N LEU A 31 19.89 -35.96 36.86
CA LEU A 31 18.51 -35.53 36.76
C LEU A 31 17.95 -35.83 35.36
N LEU A 32 18.71 -35.54 34.31
CA LEU A 32 18.26 -35.60 32.91
C LEU A 32 18.45 -36.96 32.23
N LEU A 33 19.35 -37.81 32.73
CA LEU A 33 19.60 -39.16 32.25
C LEU A 33 19.32 -40.12 33.42
N PRO A 34 18.29 -40.98 33.35
CA PRO A 34 18.07 -42.00 34.35
C PRO A 34 19.35 -42.82 34.49
N ALA A 35 19.75 -43.15 35.72
CA ALA A 35 20.76 -44.17 35.92
C ALA A 35 20.27 -45.44 35.21
N GLY A 36 20.93 -45.80 34.10
CA GLY A 36 20.59 -46.99 33.33
C GLY A 36 20.40 -48.13 34.31
N GLY A 37 19.21 -48.73 34.29
CA GLY A 37 18.81 -49.67 35.32
C GLY A 37 19.92 -50.67 35.57
N GLU A 38 20.35 -50.80 36.83
CA GLU A 38 21.10 -51.95 37.28
C GLU A 38 20.23 -53.18 36.95
N THR A 39 20.45 -53.77 35.78
CA THR A 39 19.96 -55.11 35.53
C THR A 39 20.70 -56.02 36.50
N ALA A 40 19.96 -56.86 37.20
CA ALA A 40 20.42 -57.76 38.26
C ALA A 40 21.43 -58.84 37.79
N ALA A 41 22.13 -58.63 36.67
CA ALA A 41 23.07 -59.56 36.08
C ALA A 41 24.27 -58.82 35.47
N GLY A 42 25.02 -58.06 36.28
CA GLY A 42 26.49 -57.91 36.23
C GLY A 42 27.23 -57.64 34.90
N ARG A 43 26.55 -57.39 33.78
CA ARG A 43 27.17 -57.07 32.49
C ARG A 43 27.07 -55.57 32.29
N ARG A 44 28.21 -54.89 32.45
CA ARG A 44 28.45 -53.59 31.85
C ARG A 44 28.21 -53.73 30.35
N THR A 45 27.01 -53.41 29.89
CA THR A 45 26.78 -53.13 28.48
C THR A 45 27.68 -51.95 28.14
N THR A 46 28.53 -52.13 27.15
CA THR A 46 29.29 -51.07 26.50
C THR A 46 28.32 -49.92 26.24
N ALA A 47 28.45 -48.84 27.01
CA ALA A 47 27.60 -47.67 26.92
C ALA A 47 27.61 -47.20 25.46
N THR A 48 26.52 -47.44 24.74
CA THR A 48 26.38 -46.94 23.40
C THR A 48 26.42 -45.42 23.49
N ASN A 49 27.29 -44.77 22.70
CA ASN A 49 27.50 -43.32 22.71
C ASN A 49 26.25 -42.48 22.34
N ARG A 50 25.09 -43.11 22.13
CA ARG A 50 23.83 -42.51 21.69
C ARG A 50 22.82 -42.43 22.85
N PRO A 51 22.00 -41.37 22.94
CA PRO A 51 20.89 -41.30 23.90
C PRO A 51 19.95 -42.49 23.71
N THR A 52 19.35 -43.00 24.79
CA THR A 52 18.31 -44.03 24.65
C THR A 52 17.01 -43.40 24.12
N ALA A 53 16.11 -44.24 23.60
CA ALA A 53 14.80 -43.76 23.14
C ALA A 53 14.00 -43.10 24.28
N ASP A 54 14.11 -43.64 25.50
CA ASP A 54 13.43 -43.12 26.69
C ASP A 54 13.99 -41.75 27.12
N ASP A 55 15.30 -41.53 26.98
CA ASP A 55 15.93 -40.23 27.22
C ASP A 55 15.35 -39.16 26.28
N LEU A 56 15.30 -39.46 24.98
CA LEU A 56 14.78 -38.55 23.97
C LEU A 56 13.29 -38.24 24.18
N ILE A 57 12.48 -39.23 24.58
CA ILE A 57 11.06 -39.02 24.90
C ILE A 57 10.92 -38.06 26.09
N SER A 58 11.72 -38.26 27.13
CA SER A 58 11.69 -37.43 28.35
C SER A 58 12.11 -35.98 28.04
N TRP A 59 13.17 -35.81 27.25
CA TRP A 59 13.65 -34.49 26.83
C TRP A 59 12.65 -33.75 25.93
N ARG A 60 12.01 -34.44 24.98
CA ARG A 60 10.93 -33.86 24.15
C ARG A 60 9.74 -33.43 25.01
N ALA A 61 9.39 -34.20 26.04
CA ALA A 61 8.32 -33.85 26.96
C ALA A 61 8.66 -32.59 27.77
N LEU A 62 9.88 -32.48 28.30
CA LEU A 62 10.36 -31.29 29.01
C LEU A 62 10.33 -30.04 28.14
N LEU A 63 10.86 -30.12 26.92
CA LEU A 63 10.88 -28.97 26.01
C LEU A 63 9.46 -28.55 25.58
N ARG A 64 8.51 -29.48 25.47
CA ARG A 64 7.10 -29.16 25.19
C ARG A 64 6.41 -28.47 26.36
N ASP A 65 6.77 -28.83 27.60
CA ASP A 65 6.13 -28.29 28.81
C ASP A 65 6.51 -26.84 29.12
N VAL A 66 7.52 -26.28 28.43
CA VAL A 66 7.94 -24.88 28.59
C VAL A 66 6.79 -23.92 28.20
N PRO A 67 6.41 -22.96 29.08
CA PRO A 67 5.44 -21.91 28.76
C PRO A 67 5.83 -21.03 27.56
N PHE A 68 4.84 -20.45 26.86
CA PHE A 68 5.05 -19.71 25.59
C PHE A 68 5.66 -18.30 25.73
N ASP A 69 5.56 -17.70 26.92
CA ASP A 69 5.98 -16.34 27.17
C ASP A 69 6.51 -16.18 28.60
N GLN A 70 7.27 -15.11 28.81
CA GLN A 70 7.91 -14.82 30.10
C GLN A 70 6.90 -14.71 31.25
N ARG A 71 5.72 -14.12 31.01
CA ARG A 71 4.72 -13.93 32.07
C ARG A 71 4.15 -15.27 32.49
N SER A 72 3.73 -16.11 31.55
CA SER A 72 3.24 -17.47 31.82
C SER A 72 4.30 -18.34 32.52
N PHE A 73 5.58 -18.12 32.21
CA PHE A 73 6.69 -18.80 32.89
C PHE A 73 6.88 -18.31 34.33
N ASP A 74 6.95 -17.00 34.52
CA ASP A 74 7.12 -16.40 35.84
C ASP A 74 5.91 -16.66 36.76
N ASP A 75 4.69 -16.71 36.21
CA ASP A 75 3.47 -17.09 36.92
C ASP A 75 3.50 -18.55 37.40
N ARG A 76 4.12 -19.47 36.64
CA ARG A 76 4.25 -20.88 37.02
C ARG A 76 5.31 -21.12 38.10
N PHE A 77 6.49 -20.48 37.99
CA PHE A 77 7.63 -20.81 38.83
C PHE A 77 7.88 -19.81 39.96
N ARG A 78 7.91 -18.51 39.63
CA ARG A 78 8.01 -17.32 40.50
C ARG A 78 8.48 -16.13 39.65
N PRO A 79 8.14 -14.88 40.00
CA PRO A 79 8.61 -13.68 39.30
C PRO A 79 10.13 -13.65 39.12
N GLY A 80 10.60 -13.34 37.91
CA GLY A 80 12.03 -13.25 37.59
C GLY A 80 12.72 -14.60 37.33
N SER A 81 11.98 -15.72 37.37
CA SER A 81 12.54 -17.05 37.06
C SER A 81 13.03 -17.17 35.64
N TRP A 82 12.32 -16.58 34.67
CA TRP A 82 12.71 -16.62 33.27
C TRP A 82 14.14 -16.12 33.06
N LYS A 83 14.42 -14.93 33.58
CA LYS A 83 15.74 -14.30 33.50
C LYS A 83 16.78 -15.11 34.28
N ALA A 84 16.47 -15.54 35.49
CA ALA A 84 17.39 -16.35 36.30
C ALA A 84 17.78 -17.67 35.60
N VAL A 85 16.82 -18.35 34.96
CA VAL A 85 17.04 -19.58 34.20
C VAL A 85 17.83 -19.32 32.92
N LEU A 86 17.51 -18.28 32.15
CA LEU A 86 18.29 -17.88 30.98
C LEU A 86 19.75 -17.60 31.36
N ASP A 87 19.98 -16.78 32.38
CA ASP A 87 21.32 -16.45 32.85
C ASP A 87 22.04 -17.70 33.40
N GLY A 88 21.31 -18.58 34.11
CA GLY A 88 21.82 -19.85 34.63
C GLY A 88 22.26 -20.81 33.53
N LEU A 89 21.45 -20.95 32.49
CA LEU A 89 21.76 -21.75 31.31
C LEU A 89 22.92 -21.16 30.51
N ALA A 90 22.92 -19.85 30.27
CA ALA A 90 24.01 -19.17 29.57
C ALA A 90 25.35 -19.41 30.27
N ARG A 91 25.40 -19.24 31.60
CA ARG A 91 26.60 -19.55 32.41
C ARG A 91 27.03 -21.01 32.30
N HIS A 92 26.09 -21.95 32.33
CA HIS A 92 26.42 -23.36 32.18
C HIS A 92 26.98 -23.67 30.79
N CYS A 93 26.34 -23.16 29.75
CA CYS A 93 26.80 -23.35 28.38
C CYS A 93 28.15 -22.68 28.11
N ASP A 94 28.41 -21.49 28.65
CA ASP A 94 29.70 -20.80 28.51
C ASP A 94 30.83 -21.55 29.25
N ARG A 95 30.59 -22.00 30.49
CA ARG A 95 31.58 -22.80 31.26
C ARG A 95 31.92 -24.13 30.58
N LEU A 96 30.99 -24.69 29.81
CA LEU A 96 31.13 -26.00 29.17
C LEU A 96 31.56 -25.89 27.71
N ALA A 97 31.51 -24.70 27.11
CA ALA A 97 31.94 -24.47 25.73
C ALA A 97 33.42 -24.82 25.51
N GLU A 98 34.27 -24.62 26.53
CA GLU A 98 35.67 -25.03 26.54
C GLU A 98 35.79 -26.52 26.90
N GLY A 99 36.07 -27.38 25.91
CA GLY A 99 36.33 -28.82 26.14
C GLY A 99 35.10 -29.74 26.13
N ALA A 100 33.88 -29.26 25.84
CA ALA A 100 32.70 -30.11 25.75
C ALA A 100 32.82 -31.27 24.72
N ALA A 101 33.65 -31.12 23.69
CA ALA A 101 33.91 -32.16 22.71
C ALA A 101 34.65 -33.38 23.32
N ASP A 102 35.42 -33.16 24.39
CA ASP A 102 36.24 -34.16 25.05
C ASP A 102 35.52 -34.79 26.27
N LEU A 103 34.33 -34.29 26.63
CA LEU A 103 33.53 -34.84 27.71
C LEU A 103 33.02 -36.26 27.38
N PRO A 104 32.87 -37.15 28.39
CA PRO A 104 32.19 -38.43 28.23
C PRO A 104 30.79 -38.26 27.62
N ALA A 105 30.36 -39.23 26.81
CA ALA A 105 29.11 -39.15 26.04
C ALA A 105 27.87 -38.69 26.86
N PRO A 106 27.59 -39.18 28.09
CA PRO A 106 26.44 -38.74 28.88
C PRO A 106 26.47 -37.24 29.25
N ARG A 107 27.67 -36.72 29.58
CA ARG A 107 27.85 -35.30 29.92
C ARG A 107 27.72 -34.42 28.69
N ARG A 108 28.27 -34.85 27.56
CA ARG A 108 28.14 -34.19 26.25
C ARG A 108 26.66 -34.10 25.81
N GLN A 109 25.91 -35.18 25.96
CA GLN A 109 24.47 -35.21 25.70
C GLN A 109 23.70 -34.21 26.57
N THR A 110 24.02 -34.15 27.87
CA THR A 110 23.43 -33.17 28.81
C THR A 110 23.71 -31.72 28.38
N VAL A 111 24.96 -31.42 28.00
CA VAL A 111 25.35 -30.09 27.48
C VAL A 111 24.52 -29.71 26.26
N GLY A 112 24.38 -30.63 25.30
CA GLY A 112 23.62 -30.38 24.08
C GLY A 112 22.13 -30.11 24.35
N PHE A 113 21.52 -30.84 25.29
CA PHE A 113 20.14 -30.59 25.72
C PHE A 113 19.96 -29.22 26.39
N LEU A 114 20.82 -28.88 27.35
CA LEU A 114 20.77 -27.59 28.06
C LEU A 114 20.94 -26.41 27.11
N ALA A 115 21.86 -26.52 26.14
CA ALA A 115 22.05 -25.52 25.11
C ALA A 115 20.83 -25.38 24.19
N LEU A 116 20.16 -26.50 23.83
CA LEU A 116 18.93 -26.43 23.04
C LEU A 116 17.75 -25.82 23.84
N LEU A 117 17.68 -26.10 25.15
CA LEU A 117 16.72 -25.45 26.05
C LEU A 117 16.96 -23.93 26.11
N LEU A 118 18.23 -23.50 26.19
CA LEU A 118 18.59 -22.08 26.12
C LEU A 118 18.15 -21.46 24.80
N ILE A 119 18.48 -22.08 23.65
CA ILE A 119 18.02 -21.62 22.33
C ILE A 119 16.49 -21.53 22.27
N THR A 120 15.78 -22.47 22.88
CA THR A 120 14.31 -22.48 22.93
C THR A 120 13.76 -21.30 23.72
N LEU A 121 14.27 -21.06 24.94
CA LEU A 121 13.85 -19.93 25.79
C LEU A 121 14.20 -18.59 25.15
N THR A 122 15.41 -18.44 24.60
CA THR A 122 15.81 -17.25 23.86
C THR A 122 14.90 -16.99 22.65
N GLY A 123 14.54 -18.04 21.90
CA GLY A 123 13.61 -17.92 20.78
C GLY A 123 12.18 -17.53 21.17
N LEU A 124 11.69 -18.00 22.31
CA LEU A 124 10.39 -17.58 22.86
C LEU A 124 10.40 -16.11 23.33
N ALA A 125 11.50 -15.66 23.95
CA ALA A 125 11.68 -14.26 24.33
C ALA A 125 11.64 -13.35 23.10
N GLU A 126 12.44 -13.66 22.08
CA GLU A 126 12.47 -12.90 20.81
C GLU A 126 11.10 -12.88 20.12
N SER A 127 10.42 -14.02 20.10
CA SER A 127 9.07 -14.15 19.56
C SER A 127 8.06 -13.26 20.32
N SER A 128 8.19 -13.14 21.63
CA SER A 128 7.38 -12.25 22.47
C SER A 128 7.70 -10.78 22.25
N ASP A 129 8.98 -10.43 22.14
CA ASP A 129 9.45 -9.07 21.89
C ASP A 129 8.97 -8.55 20.54
N ARG A 130 9.02 -9.39 19.49
CA ARG A 130 8.47 -9.06 18.16
C ARG A 130 6.97 -8.80 18.16
N ARG A 131 6.21 -9.44 19.06
CA ARG A 131 4.77 -9.18 19.23
C ARG A 131 4.48 -7.91 20.04
N THR A 132 5.32 -7.60 21.03
CA THR A 132 5.08 -6.51 21.99
C THR A 132 5.67 -5.16 21.57
N ALA A 133 6.78 -5.15 20.82
CA ALA A 133 7.42 -3.93 20.31
C ALA A 133 6.54 -3.09 19.35
N ALA A 134 5.35 -3.60 19.00
CA ALA A 134 4.35 -2.93 18.18
C ALA A 134 3.29 -2.13 18.95
N ALA A 135 3.32 -2.10 20.29
CA ALA A 135 2.46 -1.18 21.04
C ALA A 135 2.86 0.27 20.71
N PRO A 136 1.95 1.14 20.24
CA PRO A 136 2.30 2.51 19.89
C PRO A 136 2.88 3.21 21.11
N ALA A 137 4.13 3.66 21.00
CA ALA A 137 4.70 4.60 21.94
C ALA A 137 3.72 5.76 22.07
N ARG A 138 3.15 5.96 23.27
CA ARG A 138 2.29 7.11 23.56
C ARG A 138 3.02 8.37 23.08
N ALA A 139 2.40 9.09 22.14
CA ALA A 139 2.91 10.35 21.64
C ALA A 139 3.24 11.28 22.82
N GLY A 140 4.53 11.58 23.03
CA GLY A 140 4.94 12.49 24.10
C GLY A 140 6.40 12.46 24.53
N THR A 141 7.18 11.40 24.27
CA THR A 141 8.59 11.37 24.72
C THR A 141 9.54 11.43 23.53
N THR A 142 9.99 12.64 23.22
CA THR A 142 11.22 12.87 22.48
C THR A 142 12.41 12.47 23.35
N ASP A 143 12.79 11.20 23.33
CA ASP A 143 14.14 10.83 23.71
C ASP A 143 14.67 9.76 22.78
N GLY A 144 15.92 9.97 22.37
CA GLY A 144 16.58 9.29 21.27
C GLY A 144 16.68 7.79 21.47
N SER A 145 16.44 7.08 20.35
CA SER A 145 17.01 5.80 19.95
C SER A 145 17.95 5.12 20.96
N ALA A 146 17.38 4.43 21.94
CA ALA A 146 17.98 3.20 22.44
C ALA A 146 17.29 2.05 21.68
N PRO A 147 18.03 1.13 21.02
CA PRO A 147 17.41 -0.11 20.56
C PRO A 147 16.76 -0.78 21.78
N PRO A 148 15.59 -1.43 21.62
CA PRO A 148 15.02 -2.23 22.71
C PRO A 148 16.11 -3.21 23.19
N PRO A 149 16.16 -3.55 24.49
CA PRO A 149 17.21 -4.38 25.07
C PRO A 149 17.07 -5.82 24.57
N GLY A 150 17.38 -6.04 23.30
CA GLY A 150 17.42 -7.33 22.66
C GLY A 150 18.70 -8.05 23.06
N HIS A 151 18.54 -9.27 23.55
CA HIS A 151 19.63 -10.20 23.78
C HIS A 151 20.45 -10.39 22.48
N ASP A 152 21.78 -10.52 22.57
CA ASP A 152 22.64 -10.82 21.41
C ASP A 152 22.43 -12.28 20.93
N CYS A 153 21.26 -12.52 20.33
CA CYS A 153 20.86 -13.82 19.81
C CYS A 153 21.87 -14.37 18.78
N PRO A 154 22.38 -13.59 17.81
CA PRO A 154 23.44 -14.07 16.91
C PRO A 154 24.69 -14.51 17.65
N GLY A 155 25.14 -13.75 18.66
CA GLY A 155 26.31 -14.10 19.46
C GLY A 155 26.11 -15.34 20.32
N VAL A 156 24.97 -15.48 20.98
CA VAL A 156 24.71 -16.63 21.86
C VAL A 156 24.31 -17.88 21.07
N CYS A 157 23.20 -17.83 20.33
CA CYS A 157 22.69 -18.98 19.58
C CYS A 157 23.68 -19.43 18.49
N GLY A 158 24.36 -18.49 17.84
CA GLY A 158 25.40 -18.79 16.86
C GLY A 158 26.60 -19.53 17.41
N ARG A 159 27.07 -19.18 18.62
CA ARG A 159 28.13 -19.95 19.31
C ARG A 159 27.65 -21.34 19.69
N LEU A 160 26.45 -21.47 20.24
CA LEU A 160 25.90 -22.75 20.71
C LEU A 160 25.70 -23.75 19.56
N VAL A 161 25.05 -23.34 18.46
CA VAL A 161 24.76 -24.23 17.32
C VAL A 161 26.03 -24.77 16.65
N ARG A 162 27.17 -24.06 16.74
CA ARG A 162 28.45 -24.57 16.21
C ARG A 162 29.04 -25.70 17.05
N GLN A 163 28.63 -25.84 18.30
CA GLN A 163 29.16 -26.88 19.17
C GLN A 163 28.62 -28.25 18.74
N ARG A 164 29.53 -29.22 18.58
CA ARG A 164 29.21 -30.61 18.24
C ARG A 164 28.10 -31.23 19.12
N PRO A 165 28.11 -31.08 20.47
CA PRO A 165 27.05 -31.62 21.33
C PRO A 165 25.64 -31.12 20.98
N VAL A 166 25.53 -29.85 20.56
CA VAL A 166 24.25 -29.22 20.20
C VAL A 166 23.75 -29.76 18.87
N ARG A 167 24.63 -29.88 17.87
CA ARG A 167 24.31 -30.47 16.56
C ARG A 167 23.87 -31.93 16.67
N GLU A 168 24.57 -32.72 17.49
CA GLU A 168 24.19 -34.11 17.81
C GLU A 168 22.82 -34.17 18.49
N THR A 169 22.56 -33.25 19.42
CA THR A 169 21.26 -33.17 20.11
C THR A 169 20.12 -32.78 19.16
N ILE A 170 20.34 -31.79 18.28
CA ILE A 170 19.37 -31.42 17.23
C ILE A 170 19.08 -32.62 16.33
N ARG A 171 20.14 -33.32 15.87
CA ARG A 171 20.02 -34.52 15.00
C ARG A 171 19.13 -35.59 15.62
N GLU A 172 19.27 -35.87 16.91
CA GLU A 172 18.52 -36.94 17.58
C GLU A 172 17.13 -36.49 18.05
N LEU A 173 16.98 -35.28 18.61
CA LEU A 173 15.68 -34.80 19.11
C LEU A 173 14.69 -34.50 17.98
N TYR A 174 15.13 -33.87 16.89
CA TYR A 174 14.28 -33.56 15.74
C TYR A 174 14.20 -34.69 14.70
N ARG A 175 14.84 -35.84 14.96
CA ARG A 175 14.70 -37.02 14.11
C ARG A 175 13.22 -37.38 13.94
N PRO A 176 12.72 -37.57 12.70
CA PRO A 176 11.37 -38.05 12.46
C PRO A 176 11.12 -39.34 13.24
N ALA A 177 10.24 -39.28 14.24
CA ALA A 177 9.72 -40.46 14.90
C ALA A 177 8.53 -40.92 14.08
N GLY A 178 8.52 -42.19 13.63
CA GLY A 178 7.35 -42.77 12.96
C GLY A 178 6.13 -42.55 13.85
N GLY A 179 5.23 -41.66 13.42
CA GLY A 179 4.04 -41.30 14.18
C GLY A 179 2.97 -42.40 14.08
N PRO A 180 1.97 -42.41 14.97
CA PRO A 180 0.92 -43.43 15.01
C PRO A 180 -0.20 -43.25 13.95
N LEU A 181 -0.02 -42.38 12.95
CA LEU A 181 -1.04 -42.09 11.93
C LEU A 181 -0.82 -42.97 10.68
N PRO A 182 -1.75 -43.90 10.32
CA PRO A 182 -1.48 -44.97 9.35
C PRO A 182 -1.41 -44.55 7.86
N ASP A 183 -1.86 -43.36 7.49
CA ASP A 183 -2.17 -43.06 6.07
C ASP A 183 -1.08 -42.33 5.27
N GLN A 184 0.13 -42.10 5.84
CA GLN A 184 1.20 -41.31 5.18
C GLN A 184 2.60 -41.94 5.25
N ALA A 185 2.70 -43.27 5.14
CA ALA A 185 3.97 -43.99 5.23
C ALA A 185 5.05 -43.52 4.20
N GLY A 186 4.65 -42.93 3.07
CA GLY A 186 5.55 -42.43 2.03
C GLY A 186 6.29 -41.12 2.37
N GLU A 187 5.59 -40.12 2.91
CA GLU A 187 6.19 -38.80 3.25
C GLU A 187 7.15 -38.92 4.43
N ASP A 188 6.79 -39.69 5.46
CA ASP A 188 7.64 -39.91 6.62
C ASP A 188 8.94 -40.67 6.23
N ALA A 189 8.90 -41.51 5.18
CA ALA A 189 10.07 -42.16 4.62
C ALA A 189 10.98 -41.18 3.83
N VAL A 190 10.39 -40.23 3.10
CA VAL A 190 11.14 -39.16 2.41
C VAL A 190 11.82 -38.25 3.44
N ALA A 191 11.08 -37.78 4.44
CA ALA A 191 11.61 -36.96 5.52
C ALA A 191 12.73 -37.66 6.29
N GLY A 192 12.57 -38.95 6.60
CA GLY A 192 13.62 -39.76 7.23
C GLY A 192 14.88 -39.91 6.37
N SER A 193 14.71 -40.10 5.06
CA SER A 193 15.80 -40.20 4.08
C SER A 193 16.58 -38.89 3.96
N GLU A 194 15.90 -37.77 3.75
CA GLU A 194 16.52 -36.44 3.66
C GLU A 194 17.17 -36.03 4.98
N TRP A 195 16.57 -36.33 6.13
CA TRP A 195 17.17 -36.08 7.44
C TRP A 195 18.48 -36.85 7.67
N THR A 196 18.52 -38.11 7.25
CA THR A 196 19.65 -39.01 7.55
C THR A 196 20.79 -38.87 6.53
N ALA A 197 20.46 -38.77 5.24
CA ALA A 197 21.43 -38.77 4.15
C ALA A 197 21.62 -37.38 3.52
N GLY A 198 20.62 -36.51 3.63
CA GLY A 198 20.61 -35.20 2.97
C GLY A 198 21.22 -34.08 3.80
N VAL A 199 21.20 -34.16 5.14
CA VAL A 199 21.67 -33.07 6.04
C VAL A 199 23.08 -33.33 6.58
N ASP A 200 24.03 -32.45 6.26
CA ASP A 200 25.33 -32.42 6.93
C ASP A 200 25.25 -31.52 8.19
N PHE A 201 24.97 -32.15 9.34
CA PHE A 201 24.82 -31.43 10.61
C PHE A 201 26.09 -30.71 11.07
N ASP A 202 27.27 -31.09 10.57
CA ASP A 202 28.54 -30.44 10.93
C ASP A 202 28.70 -29.08 10.24
N THR A 203 27.79 -28.73 9.33
CA THR A 203 27.71 -27.42 8.71
C THR A 203 26.63 -26.51 9.28
N LEU A 204 25.89 -26.96 10.31
CA LEU A 204 24.80 -26.16 10.86
C LEU A 204 25.31 -24.91 11.55
N GLU A 205 24.72 -23.79 11.16
CA GLU A 205 24.93 -22.48 11.74
C GLU A 205 23.57 -21.86 12.07
N PHE A 206 23.52 -21.12 13.18
CA PHE A 206 22.34 -20.32 13.49
C PHE A 206 22.16 -19.24 12.43
N HIS A 207 20.94 -19.10 11.90
CA HIS A 207 20.59 -18.01 11.00
C HIS A 207 19.78 -16.95 11.76
N GLU A 208 18.60 -17.31 12.25
CA GLU A 208 17.73 -16.41 12.98
C GLU A 208 16.64 -17.15 13.79
N HIS A 209 15.92 -16.41 14.63
CA HIS A 209 14.65 -16.87 15.20
C HIS A 209 13.48 -16.36 14.35
N GLY A 210 12.54 -17.26 14.07
CA GLY A 210 11.21 -16.92 13.56
C GLY A 210 10.19 -16.86 14.70
N THR A 211 8.94 -16.56 14.37
CA THR A 211 7.88 -16.41 15.39
C THR A 211 7.58 -17.72 16.14
N THR A 212 7.70 -18.87 15.47
CA THR A 212 7.44 -20.20 16.08
C THR A 212 8.64 -21.15 16.01
N SER A 213 9.77 -20.70 15.49
CA SER A 213 10.85 -21.58 15.06
C SER A 213 12.23 -20.97 15.27
N VAL A 214 13.26 -21.81 15.25
CA VAL A 214 14.64 -21.39 14.98
C VAL A 214 15.02 -21.83 13.58
N ILE A 215 15.64 -20.93 12.82
CA ILE A 215 16.08 -21.19 11.44
C ILE A 215 17.59 -21.39 11.47
N LEU A 216 18.03 -22.54 10.97
CA LEU A 216 19.44 -22.89 10.84
C LEU A 216 19.81 -22.91 9.36
N ARG A 217 21.03 -22.50 9.05
CA ARG A 217 21.65 -22.65 7.74
C ARG A 217 22.58 -23.85 7.76
N GLY A 218 22.61 -24.63 6.69
CA GLY A 218 23.59 -25.71 6.54
C GLY A 218 23.84 -26.04 5.09
N SER A 219 24.57 -27.12 4.84
CA SER A 219 24.80 -27.67 3.51
C SER A 219 24.39 -29.14 3.48
N GLY A 220 23.81 -29.58 2.37
CA GLY A 220 23.27 -30.92 2.26
C GLY A 220 23.16 -31.39 0.83
N THR A 221 22.88 -32.68 0.64
CA THR A 221 22.71 -33.28 -0.68
C THR A 221 21.27 -33.74 -0.84
N ARG A 222 20.48 -33.02 -1.64
CA ARG A 222 19.14 -33.48 -2.05
C ARG A 222 19.27 -34.73 -2.93
N ARG A 223 18.28 -35.63 -2.90
CA ARG A 223 18.16 -36.75 -3.87
C ARG A 223 18.43 -36.26 -5.31
N GLY A 224 19.58 -36.63 -5.89
CA GLY A 224 20.04 -36.15 -7.20
C GLY A 224 21.48 -35.62 -7.26
N GLY A 225 22.18 -35.46 -6.12
CA GLY A 225 23.65 -35.56 -6.08
C GLY A 225 24.47 -34.26 -6.05
N LEU A 226 23.86 -33.07 -5.93
CA LEU A 226 24.61 -31.83 -5.72
C LEU A 226 24.47 -31.32 -4.29
N ARG A 227 25.61 -31.04 -3.65
CA ARG A 227 25.65 -30.37 -2.36
C ARG A 227 25.20 -28.92 -2.52
N ARG A 228 24.17 -28.51 -1.77
CA ARG A 228 23.57 -27.16 -1.82
C ARG A 228 23.35 -26.61 -0.41
N PRO A 229 23.38 -25.27 -0.25
CA PRO A 229 23.00 -24.66 1.01
C PRO A 229 21.48 -24.80 1.24
N PHE A 230 21.09 -25.13 2.47
CA PHE A 230 19.69 -25.26 2.89
C PHE A 230 19.38 -24.34 4.08
N ALA A 231 18.09 -24.02 4.21
CA ALA A 231 17.49 -23.51 5.43
C ALA A 231 16.72 -24.66 6.12
N LEU A 232 17.00 -24.87 7.40
CA LEU A 232 16.33 -25.83 8.26
C LEU A 232 15.53 -25.06 9.32
N LYS A 233 14.22 -24.98 9.14
CA LYS A 233 13.29 -24.37 10.08
C LYS A 233 12.88 -25.41 11.12
N LEU A 234 13.37 -25.28 12.35
CA LEU A 234 13.01 -26.15 13.47
C LEU A 234 11.92 -25.48 14.30
N ILE A 235 10.75 -26.12 14.39
CA ILE A 235 9.66 -25.61 15.24
C ILE A 235 10.07 -25.76 16.71
N LEU A 236 9.93 -24.70 17.50
CA LEU A 236 10.23 -24.78 18.93
C LEU A 236 9.22 -25.73 19.59
N TYR A 237 9.71 -26.65 20.42
CA TYR A 237 8.89 -27.72 21.02
C TYR A 237 7.60 -27.25 21.72
N PRO A 238 7.55 -26.10 22.43
CA PRO A 238 6.30 -25.60 23.00
C PRO A 238 5.19 -25.45 21.97
N TYR A 239 5.51 -24.98 20.76
CA TYR A 239 4.52 -24.81 19.69
C TYR A 239 4.03 -26.13 19.09
N LEU A 240 4.76 -27.25 19.31
CA LEU A 240 4.29 -28.58 18.91
C LEU A 240 3.14 -29.09 19.76
N ARG A 241 2.78 -28.41 20.86
CA ARG A 241 1.55 -28.67 21.62
C ARG A 241 0.29 -28.22 20.88
N ILE A 242 0.43 -27.37 19.87
CA ILE A 242 -0.68 -26.88 19.05
C ILE A 242 -0.80 -27.84 17.85
N PRO A 243 -1.81 -28.74 17.82
CA PRO A 243 -1.87 -29.82 16.82
C PRO A 243 -1.86 -29.30 15.38
N ARG A 244 -2.50 -28.14 15.15
CA ARG A 244 -2.57 -27.48 13.84
C ARG A 244 -1.20 -27.02 13.33
N ILE A 245 -0.30 -26.55 14.20
CA ILE A 245 1.08 -26.18 13.82
C ILE A 245 1.85 -27.43 13.39
N ALA A 246 1.79 -28.49 14.20
CA ALA A 246 2.48 -29.74 13.89
C ALA A 246 1.96 -30.40 12.59
N SER A 247 0.63 -30.44 12.38
CA SER A 247 0.04 -31.02 11.17
C SER A 247 0.36 -30.18 9.92
N THR A 248 0.28 -28.85 10.01
CA THR A 248 0.63 -27.96 8.89
C THR A 248 2.12 -28.05 8.55
N THR A 249 2.99 -28.15 9.56
CA THR A 249 4.44 -28.36 9.35
C THR A 249 4.69 -29.68 8.65
N LYS A 250 4.01 -30.76 9.06
CA LYS A 250 4.14 -32.08 8.42
C LYS A 250 3.73 -32.02 6.94
N ALA A 251 2.56 -31.45 6.65
CA ALA A 251 2.02 -31.35 5.29
C ALA A 251 2.79 -30.36 4.39
N TYR A 252 3.67 -29.53 4.94
CA TYR A 252 4.31 -28.43 4.23
C TYR A 252 5.05 -28.88 2.96
N ALA A 253 5.84 -29.95 3.02
CA ALA A 253 6.48 -30.50 1.84
C ALA A 253 5.43 -31.04 0.87
N GLY A 254 4.46 -31.86 1.28
CA GLY A 254 3.43 -32.36 0.35
C GLY A 254 2.63 -31.24 -0.35
N LEU A 255 2.43 -30.09 0.31
CA LEU A 255 1.75 -28.92 -0.24
C LEU A 255 2.63 -28.08 -1.16
N TYR A 256 3.95 -28.10 -0.95
CA TYR A 256 4.93 -27.25 -1.64
C TYR A 256 6.12 -28.04 -2.18
N ASP A 257 5.92 -29.34 -2.50
CA ASP A 257 6.98 -30.24 -2.98
C ASP A 257 7.28 -29.86 -4.41
N LEU A 258 8.18 -28.89 -4.52
CA LEU A 258 8.73 -28.37 -5.77
C LEU A 258 9.75 -29.37 -6.32
N ALA A 259 9.32 -30.63 -6.50
CA ALA A 259 10.04 -31.67 -7.20
C ALA A 259 10.08 -31.36 -8.70
N GLY A 260 10.87 -30.35 -9.08
CA GLY A 260 11.28 -30.11 -10.47
C GLY A 260 10.99 -28.74 -11.06
N ALA A 261 10.20 -27.88 -10.41
CA ALA A 261 9.95 -26.53 -10.94
C ALA A 261 11.17 -25.63 -10.68
N GLN A 262 11.82 -25.16 -11.75
CA GLN A 262 12.71 -24.00 -11.71
C GLN A 262 11.89 -22.72 -11.44
N ALA A 263 11.14 -22.69 -10.34
CA ALA A 263 10.32 -21.55 -9.98
C ALA A 263 11.24 -20.42 -9.49
N GLU A 264 11.10 -19.23 -10.08
CA GLU A 264 12.00 -18.11 -9.79
C GLU A 264 11.69 -17.48 -8.43
N HIS A 265 10.40 -17.42 -8.10
CA HIS A 265 9.82 -16.71 -6.97
C HIS A 265 9.39 -17.62 -5.82
N LEU A 266 9.53 -18.95 -5.95
CA LEU A 266 9.18 -19.93 -4.91
C LEU A 266 10.42 -20.66 -4.41
N VAL A 267 10.44 -21.01 -3.12
CA VAL A 267 11.57 -21.72 -2.50
C VAL A 267 11.33 -23.22 -2.53
N ALA A 268 12.27 -23.97 -3.11
CA ALA A 268 12.17 -25.42 -3.19
C ALA A 268 12.23 -26.08 -1.80
N VAL A 269 11.16 -26.79 -1.45
CA VAL A 269 11.10 -27.61 -0.23
C VAL A 269 11.69 -28.99 -0.53
N TRP A 270 12.53 -29.49 0.37
CA TRP A 270 13.18 -30.80 0.24
C TRP A 270 12.38 -31.87 0.97
N ALA A 271 11.97 -31.57 2.20
CA ALA A 271 11.16 -32.43 3.04
C ALA A 271 10.62 -31.64 4.24
N SER A 272 9.61 -32.19 4.90
CA SER A 272 9.10 -31.67 6.16
C SER A 272 8.70 -32.81 7.09
N SER A 273 8.63 -32.50 8.39
CA SER A 273 8.08 -33.37 9.43
C SER A 273 7.17 -32.57 10.34
N HIS A 274 6.61 -33.21 11.36
CA HIS A 274 5.84 -32.52 12.40
C HIS A 274 6.61 -31.42 13.15
N SER A 275 7.94 -31.41 13.06
CA SER A 275 8.80 -30.55 13.89
C SER A 275 9.81 -29.72 13.12
N TRP A 276 9.90 -29.90 11.80
CA TRP A 276 10.85 -29.15 10.99
C TRP A 276 10.46 -29.10 9.51
N ILE A 277 10.99 -28.10 8.81
CA ILE A 277 10.91 -27.95 7.35
C ILE A 277 12.33 -27.75 6.83
N LEU A 278 12.70 -28.50 5.80
CA LEU A 278 13.98 -28.42 5.10
C LEU A 278 13.75 -27.89 3.69
N MET A 279 14.42 -26.80 3.33
CA MET A 279 14.22 -26.11 2.04
C MET A 279 15.50 -25.43 1.55
N ASP A 280 15.52 -24.99 0.30
CA ASP A 280 16.63 -24.22 -0.26
C ASP A 280 16.89 -22.95 0.56
N PHE A 281 18.17 -22.64 0.82
CA PHE A 281 18.53 -21.36 1.42
C PHE A 281 18.47 -20.24 0.39
N VAL A 282 17.66 -19.22 0.65
CA VAL A 282 17.62 -18.02 -0.20
C VAL A 282 18.66 -17.01 0.27
N ALA A 283 19.72 -16.82 -0.52
CA ALA A 283 20.74 -15.79 -0.29
C ALA A 283 20.25 -14.39 -0.70
N GLY A 284 19.17 -13.92 -0.09
CA GLY A 284 18.58 -12.59 -0.28
C GLY A 284 18.49 -11.81 1.02
N ARG A 285 17.91 -10.60 0.97
CA ARG A 285 17.58 -9.80 2.16
C ARG A 285 16.06 -9.75 2.35
N PRO A 286 15.53 -9.81 3.58
CA PRO A 286 14.10 -9.59 3.82
C PRO A 286 13.64 -8.23 3.31
N LEU A 287 12.46 -8.16 2.68
CA LEU A 287 11.93 -6.94 2.08
C LEU A 287 11.78 -5.81 3.11
N HIS A 288 11.39 -6.12 4.35
CA HIS A 288 11.26 -5.11 5.42
C HIS A 288 12.60 -4.39 5.71
N GLU A 289 13.74 -5.08 5.63
CA GLU A 289 15.06 -4.46 5.82
C GLU A 289 15.44 -3.59 4.63
N VAL A 290 15.26 -4.14 3.42
CA VAL A 290 15.51 -3.42 2.17
C VAL A 290 14.70 -2.13 2.14
N TRP A 291 13.42 -2.21 2.54
CA TRP A 291 12.52 -1.07 2.57
C TRP A 291 12.86 -0.05 3.65
N ARG A 292 13.22 -0.50 4.86
CA ARG A 292 13.68 0.37 5.95
C ARG A 292 14.91 1.18 5.54
N GLU A 293 15.90 0.52 4.95
CA GLU A 293 17.11 1.18 4.48
C GLU A 293 16.82 2.18 3.36
N ARG A 294 15.98 1.81 2.38
CA ARG A 294 15.59 2.68 1.28
C ARG A 294 14.86 3.94 1.79
N THR A 295 13.95 3.75 2.73
CA THR A 295 13.21 4.84 3.39
C THR A 295 14.15 5.75 4.19
N ALA A 296 15.10 5.17 4.93
CA ALA A 296 16.11 5.92 5.67
C ALA A 296 17.00 6.74 4.73
N ARG A 297 17.47 6.16 3.62
CA ARG A 297 18.25 6.88 2.59
C ARG A 297 17.47 8.05 2.01
N ARG A 298 16.17 7.91 1.74
CA ARG A 298 15.30 9.03 1.29
C ARG A 298 15.18 10.13 2.33
N ARG A 299 14.95 9.76 3.59
CA ARG A 299 14.87 10.73 4.71
C ARG A 299 16.20 11.49 4.88
N THR A 300 17.33 10.81 4.75
CA THR A 300 18.65 11.45 4.80
C THR A 300 18.90 12.35 3.58
N ALA A 301 18.54 11.91 2.37
CA ALA A 301 18.66 12.72 1.15
C ALA A 301 17.83 14.02 1.25
N ARG A 302 16.67 13.99 1.92
CA ARG A 302 15.90 15.20 2.27
C ARG A 302 16.63 16.11 3.27
N ARG A 303 17.33 15.55 4.26
CA ARG A 303 18.03 16.33 5.30
C ARG A 303 19.35 16.96 4.84
N VAL A 304 20.06 16.32 3.91
CA VAL A 304 21.44 16.69 3.50
C VAL A 304 21.47 17.82 2.47
N ARG A 305 20.35 18.43 2.07
CA ARG A 305 20.35 19.69 1.29
C ARG A 305 20.35 20.90 2.24
N PRO A 306 21.51 21.47 2.62
CA PRO A 306 21.59 22.51 3.63
C PRO A 306 21.58 23.86 2.93
N GLY A 307 20.55 24.68 3.14
CA GLY A 307 20.55 26.05 2.60
C GLY A 307 19.20 26.75 2.48
N ARG A 308 18.08 26.08 2.76
CA ARG A 308 16.76 26.73 2.82
C ARG A 308 16.08 26.37 4.12
N SER A 309 16.14 27.31 5.06
CA SER A 309 15.35 27.28 6.28
C SER A 309 13.89 27.05 5.91
N ALA A 310 13.28 26.04 6.52
CA ALA A 310 11.83 25.84 6.47
C ALA A 310 11.16 26.95 7.28
N THR A 311 11.00 28.13 6.68
CA THR A 311 10.01 29.10 7.14
C THR A 311 8.63 28.48 6.88
N PRO A 312 7.74 28.40 7.90
CA PRO A 312 6.37 27.96 7.69
C PRO A 312 5.66 29.00 6.83
N GLY A 313 5.60 28.78 5.51
CA GLY A 313 4.95 29.68 4.56
C GLY A 313 5.53 29.70 3.14
N ASP A 314 6.73 29.17 2.90
CA ASP A 314 7.36 29.24 1.57
C ASP A 314 7.08 28.03 0.66
N ASP A 315 6.37 28.31 -0.43
CA ASP A 315 5.89 27.44 -1.53
C ASP A 315 7.01 26.78 -2.39
N GLN A 316 8.10 26.29 -1.79
CA GLN A 316 9.20 25.62 -2.51
C GLN A 316 9.16 24.09 -2.51
N GLY A 317 8.14 23.47 -1.90
CA GLY A 317 7.99 22.01 -1.83
C GLY A 317 7.64 21.31 -3.15
N LEU A 318 7.36 22.02 -4.25
CA LEU A 318 6.80 21.41 -5.46
C LEU A 318 7.83 20.71 -6.36
N GLY A 319 9.09 21.18 -6.38
CA GLY A 319 10.17 20.51 -7.12
C GLY A 319 10.68 19.26 -6.40
N GLU A 320 10.76 19.31 -5.07
CA GLU A 320 11.07 18.13 -4.26
C GLU A 320 9.93 17.13 -4.26
N ALA A 321 8.66 17.57 -4.19
CA ALA A 321 7.51 16.70 -4.33
C ALA A 321 7.41 16.01 -5.70
N SER A 322 7.83 16.67 -6.80
CA SER A 322 7.85 16.02 -8.12
C SER A 322 8.94 14.96 -8.25
N VAL A 323 10.16 15.24 -7.77
CA VAL A 323 11.27 14.27 -7.80
C VAL A 323 10.97 13.06 -6.90
N ASP A 324 10.40 13.32 -5.73
CA ASP A 324 9.97 12.26 -4.82
C ASP A 324 8.84 11.41 -5.43
N ARG A 325 7.86 12.06 -6.09
CA ARG A 325 6.79 11.36 -6.81
C ARG A 325 7.31 10.42 -7.90
N PHE A 326 8.27 10.83 -8.74
CA PHE A 326 8.83 9.95 -9.77
C PHE A 326 9.55 8.75 -9.15
N ALA A 327 10.28 8.96 -8.05
CA ALA A 327 10.92 7.87 -7.31
C ALA A 327 9.90 6.91 -6.70
N LEU A 328 8.75 7.40 -6.22
CA LEU A 328 7.65 6.57 -5.71
C LEU A 328 6.96 5.79 -6.83
N LEU A 329 6.72 6.40 -7.99
CA LEU A 329 6.15 5.70 -9.15
C LEU A 329 7.13 4.64 -9.70
N ALA A 330 8.44 4.90 -9.65
CA ALA A 330 9.46 3.92 -10.02
C ALA A 330 9.50 2.76 -9.03
N ASP A 331 9.43 3.03 -7.72
CA ASP A 331 9.35 1.97 -6.71
C ASP A 331 8.08 1.12 -6.86
N LEU A 332 6.93 1.75 -7.10
CA LEU A 332 5.68 1.08 -7.41
C LEU A 332 5.81 0.20 -8.65
N ARG A 333 6.54 0.66 -9.68
CA ARG A 333 6.83 -0.14 -10.86
C ARG A 333 7.69 -1.36 -10.49
N ASP A 334 8.87 -1.13 -9.92
CA ASP A 334 9.86 -2.19 -9.73
C ASP A 334 9.41 -3.22 -8.68
N TYR A 335 9.05 -2.76 -7.48
CA TYR A 335 8.66 -3.64 -6.38
C TYR A 335 7.21 -4.12 -6.51
N GLY A 336 6.32 -3.32 -7.10
CA GLY A 336 4.96 -3.76 -7.41
C GLY A 336 4.96 -4.87 -8.46
N THR A 337 5.68 -4.71 -9.57
CA THR A 337 5.84 -5.78 -10.57
C THR A 337 6.46 -7.03 -9.96
N ALA A 338 7.50 -6.92 -9.12
CA ALA A 338 8.08 -8.07 -8.44
C ALA A 338 7.07 -8.82 -7.55
N ALA A 339 6.21 -8.09 -6.83
CA ALA A 339 5.14 -8.68 -6.01
C ALA A 339 4.11 -9.43 -6.87
N PHE A 340 3.65 -8.80 -7.96
CA PHE A 340 2.69 -9.41 -8.88
C PHE A 340 3.23 -10.67 -9.55
N LEU A 341 4.48 -10.65 -10.03
CA LEU A 341 5.09 -11.80 -10.68
C LEU A 341 5.24 -12.98 -9.72
N ALA A 342 5.66 -12.71 -8.48
CA ALA A 342 5.78 -13.72 -7.45
C ALA A 342 4.43 -14.38 -7.09
N LEU A 343 3.38 -13.56 -6.92
CA LEU A 343 2.03 -14.06 -6.67
C LEU A 343 1.45 -14.78 -7.88
N ALA A 344 1.76 -14.34 -9.09
CA ALA A 344 1.29 -15.00 -10.31
C ALA A 344 1.93 -16.39 -10.49
N GLU A 345 3.21 -16.55 -10.12
CA GLU A 345 3.85 -17.86 -10.10
C GLU A 345 3.28 -18.77 -9.01
N LEU A 346 3.02 -18.23 -7.81
CA LEU A 346 2.35 -18.97 -6.73
C LEU A 346 0.95 -19.46 -7.15
N ASP A 347 0.15 -18.57 -7.72
CA ASP A 347 -1.22 -18.86 -8.16
C ASP A 347 -1.24 -19.93 -9.26
N ARG A 348 -0.36 -19.84 -10.27
CA ARG A 348 -0.20 -20.91 -11.27
C ARG A 348 0.19 -22.24 -10.63
N PHE A 349 1.08 -22.21 -9.64
CA PHE A 349 1.53 -23.43 -8.97
C PHE A 349 0.41 -24.08 -8.17
N LEU A 350 -0.35 -23.30 -7.40
CA LEU A 350 -1.45 -23.80 -6.58
C LEU A 350 -2.63 -24.30 -7.43
N ASN A 351 -2.84 -23.72 -8.62
CA ASN A 351 -3.95 -24.11 -9.51
C ASN A 351 -3.58 -25.18 -10.54
N ALA A 352 -2.29 -25.49 -10.75
CA ALA A 352 -1.89 -26.63 -11.57
C ALA A 352 -2.40 -27.93 -10.93
N GLY A 353 -3.29 -28.66 -11.61
CA GLY A 353 -4.10 -29.79 -11.10
C GLY A 353 -3.39 -31.05 -10.59
N ASN A 354 -2.23 -30.91 -9.95
CA ASN A 354 -1.41 -31.98 -9.38
C ASN A 354 -1.55 -32.12 -7.85
N HIS A 355 -2.34 -31.28 -7.17
CA HIS A 355 -2.54 -31.39 -5.71
C HIS A 355 -3.84 -32.10 -5.34
N PRO A 356 -3.77 -33.26 -4.65
CA PRO A 356 -4.96 -33.99 -4.23
C PRO A 356 -5.61 -33.33 -3.01
N THR A 357 -6.90 -32.98 -3.14
CA THR A 357 -7.96 -33.18 -2.13
C THR A 357 -8.16 -32.23 -0.93
N GLU A 358 -7.63 -31.00 -0.87
CA GLU A 358 -8.21 -29.97 0.04
C GLU A 358 -8.69 -28.70 -0.69
N PRO A 359 -10.00 -28.41 -0.73
CA PRO A 359 -10.58 -27.26 -1.44
C PRO A 359 -10.26 -25.86 -0.86
N THR A 360 -9.41 -25.75 0.17
CA THR A 360 -9.50 -24.61 1.11
C THR A 360 -8.28 -23.68 1.14
N ARG A 361 -7.26 -23.84 0.29
CA ARG A 361 -6.10 -22.93 0.28
C ARG A 361 -5.64 -22.55 -1.12
N ARG A 362 -5.97 -21.33 -1.53
CA ARG A 362 -5.63 -20.75 -2.84
C ARG A 362 -4.67 -19.55 -2.76
N GLY A 363 -3.75 -19.53 -1.78
CA GLY A 363 -2.82 -18.40 -1.62
C GLY A 363 -1.70 -18.60 -0.59
N HIS A 364 -0.89 -17.55 -0.42
CA HIS A 364 0.17 -17.44 0.58
C HIS A 364 -0.37 -17.36 2.00
N GLY A 365 -1.37 -16.52 2.27
CA GLY A 365 -2.06 -16.48 3.56
C GLY A 365 -1.32 -15.81 4.72
N ASP A 366 -0.10 -15.31 4.51
CA ASP A 366 0.66 -14.48 5.46
C ASP A 366 1.66 -13.60 4.70
N LEU A 367 1.19 -13.00 3.59
CA LEU A 367 2.06 -12.20 2.73
C LEU A 367 2.41 -10.88 3.42
N ALA A 368 3.64 -10.79 3.92
CA ALA A 368 4.16 -9.62 4.61
C ALA A 368 5.62 -9.33 4.23
N PRO A 369 6.15 -8.12 4.46
CA PRO A 369 7.53 -7.78 4.13
C PRO A 369 8.62 -8.64 4.79
N SER A 370 8.34 -9.33 5.91
CA SER A 370 9.26 -10.31 6.51
C SER A 370 9.28 -11.64 5.76
N ASN A 371 8.18 -12.01 5.09
CA ASN A 371 8.00 -13.26 4.37
C ASN A 371 8.37 -13.16 2.87
N ILE A 372 9.05 -12.08 2.49
CA ILE A 372 9.51 -11.83 1.12
C ILE A 372 11.02 -11.62 1.15
N MET A 373 11.76 -12.52 0.50
CA MET A 373 13.19 -12.37 0.28
C MET A 373 13.45 -11.63 -1.03
N VAL A 374 14.24 -10.58 -0.98
CA VAL A 374 14.62 -9.76 -2.12
C VAL A 374 16.01 -10.17 -2.59
N THR A 375 16.09 -10.56 -3.85
CA THR A 375 17.34 -10.67 -4.61
C THR A 375 17.32 -9.65 -5.75
N TYR A 376 18.44 -9.45 -6.44
CA TYR A 376 18.50 -8.54 -7.57
C TYR A 376 19.02 -9.27 -8.81
N ARG A 377 18.33 -9.08 -9.93
CA ARG A 377 18.77 -9.52 -11.26
C ARG A 377 18.72 -8.32 -12.19
N ASP A 378 19.83 -8.02 -12.86
CA ASP A 378 19.96 -6.86 -13.75
C ASP A 378 19.50 -5.54 -13.12
N GLY A 379 19.77 -5.37 -11.82
CA GLY A 379 19.40 -4.19 -11.04
C GLY A 379 17.92 -4.13 -10.61
N ARG A 380 17.08 -5.09 -11.01
CA ARG A 380 15.66 -5.15 -10.63
C ARG A 380 15.44 -6.11 -9.46
N PRO A 381 14.50 -5.80 -8.54
CA PRO A 381 14.19 -6.69 -7.43
C PRO A 381 13.48 -7.95 -7.96
N VAL A 382 13.91 -9.11 -7.48
CA VAL A 382 13.25 -10.40 -7.67
C VAL A 382 12.83 -10.91 -6.30
N PHE A 383 11.52 -11.08 -6.12
CA PHE A 383 10.95 -11.55 -4.86
C PHE A 383 10.94 -13.07 -4.83
N ARG A 384 11.31 -13.63 -3.68
CA ARG A 384 11.08 -15.04 -3.35
C ARG A 384 10.21 -15.14 -2.12
N LEU A 385 9.07 -15.80 -2.26
CA LEU A 385 8.10 -16.00 -1.19
C LEU A 385 8.59 -17.11 -0.26
N ILE A 386 8.56 -16.83 1.04
CA ILE A 386 8.91 -17.79 2.10
C ILE A 386 7.76 -17.86 3.10
N ASP A 387 7.77 -18.90 3.94
CA ASP A 387 6.78 -19.10 4.99
C ASP A 387 5.33 -19.07 4.47
N ILE A 388 5.07 -19.91 3.47
CA ILE A 388 3.76 -19.98 2.80
C ILE A 388 2.77 -20.73 3.70
N GLY A 389 1.64 -20.10 4.00
CA GLY A 389 0.59 -20.61 4.87
C GLY A 389 0.17 -19.57 5.92
N ALA A 390 -1.08 -19.67 6.38
CA ALA A 390 -1.59 -18.77 7.41
C ALA A 390 -0.86 -18.99 8.75
N ASN A 391 -0.37 -17.91 9.34
CA ASN A 391 0.23 -17.94 10.68
C ASN A 391 -0.86 -17.98 11.76
N TYR A 392 -1.02 -19.16 12.37
CA TYR A 392 -2.08 -19.39 13.36
C TYR A 392 -1.94 -18.56 14.64
N LEU A 393 -0.77 -17.96 14.91
CA LEU A 393 -0.60 -17.14 16.11
C LEU A 393 -1.47 -15.88 16.11
N TYR A 394 -1.90 -15.40 14.93
CA TYR A 394 -2.84 -14.27 14.87
C TYR A 394 -4.18 -14.59 15.54
N THR A 395 -4.67 -15.83 15.45
CA THR A 395 -5.93 -16.24 16.09
C THR A 395 -5.87 -16.27 17.62
N TYR A 396 -4.66 -16.35 18.19
CA TYR A 396 -4.43 -16.37 19.64
C TYR A 396 -3.99 -15.00 20.20
N ALA A 397 -3.68 -14.03 19.34
CA ALA A 397 -3.29 -12.70 19.74
C ALA A 397 -4.52 -11.85 20.07
N PHE A 398 -4.98 -11.89 21.31
CA PHE A 398 -6.06 -11.00 21.78
C PHE A 398 -5.55 -9.57 21.96
N GLY A 399 -6.10 -8.62 21.18
CA GLY A 399 -6.12 -7.19 21.46
C GLY A 399 -4.76 -6.48 21.60
N ALA A 400 -4.39 -5.70 20.58
CA ALA A 400 -3.29 -4.72 20.59
C ALA A 400 -1.83 -5.24 20.60
N LEU A 401 -1.61 -6.54 20.42
CA LEU A 401 -0.27 -7.17 20.32
C LEU A 401 0.06 -7.66 18.89
N GLU A 402 -0.48 -6.99 17.87
CA GLU A 402 -0.18 -7.34 16.48
C GLU A 402 1.19 -6.78 16.11
N GLY A 403 2.15 -7.68 15.83
CA GLY A 403 3.47 -7.31 15.34
C GLY A 403 3.43 -6.53 14.01
N PRO A 404 4.56 -5.97 13.54
CA PRO A 404 4.63 -5.10 12.37
C PRO A 404 4.11 -5.73 11.06
N ASP A 405 4.10 -7.06 10.96
CA ASP A 405 3.59 -7.80 9.81
C ASP A 405 2.07 -7.96 9.84
N GLY A 406 1.45 -7.89 11.02
CA GLY A 406 0.01 -8.04 11.19
C GLY A 406 -0.81 -7.04 10.37
N GLN A 407 -0.31 -5.82 10.15
CA GLN A 407 -1.01 -4.82 9.33
C GLN A 407 -1.20 -5.21 7.85
N PHE A 408 -0.38 -6.15 7.34
CA PHE A 408 -0.45 -6.66 5.97
C PHE A 408 -1.41 -7.85 5.85
N VAL A 409 -1.71 -8.53 6.96
CA VAL A 409 -2.54 -9.73 6.98
C VAL A 409 -4.02 -9.35 6.93
N ALA A 410 -4.77 -10.04 6.07
CA ALA A 410 -6.19 -9.76 5.88
C ALA A 410 -7.00 -10.07 7.16
N PRO A 411 -8.04 -9.27 7.48
CA PRO A 411 -8.79 -9.42 8.72
C PRO A 411 -9.42 -10.81 8.93
N GLU A 412 -9.94 -11.42 7.86
CA GLU A 412 -10.53 -12.76 7.90
C GLU A 412 -9.50 -13.86 8.22
N VAL A 413 -8.25 -13.67 7.81
CA VAL A 413 -7.17 -14.62 8.14
C VAL A 413 -6.79 -14.52 9.61
N LYS A 414 -6.80 -13.32 10.18
CA LYS A 414 -6.58 -13.12 11.61
C LYS A 414 -7.71 -13.71 12.45
N ALA A 415 -8.96 -13.60 11.98
CA ALA A 415 -10.13 -14.09 12.67
C ALA A 415 -10.18 -15.64 12.68
N ASP A 416 -10.07 -16.27 11.51
CA ASP A 416 -10.38 -17.70 11.36
C ASP A 416 -9.11 -18.57 11.21
N GLY A 417 -7.94 -17.94 11.00
CA GLY A 417 -6.68 -18.64 10.75
C GLY A 417 -6.67 -19.37 9.41
N THR A 418 -7.56 -18.99 8.49
CA THR A 418 -7.68 -19.58 7.15
C THR A 418 -7.58 -18.51 6.09
N ALA A 419 -6.65 -18.71 5.15
CA ALA A 419 -6.48 -17.84 3.99
C ALA A 419 -7.57 -18.09 2.95
N GLY A 420 -8.41 -17.09 2.71
CA GLY A 420 -9.38 -17.11 1.60
C GLY A 420 -8.77 -16.65 0.28
N ASP A 421 -9.49 -16.84 -0.82
CA ASP A 421 -9.06 -16.54 -2.20
C ASP A 421 -8.63 -15.08 -2.45
N LYS A 422 -9.11 -14.14 -1.61
CA LYS A 422 -8.83 -12.70 -1.72
C LYS A 422 -7.95 -12.17 -0.57
N SER A 423 -7.42 -13.04 0.29
CA SER A 423 -6.58 -12.64 1.42
C SER A 423 -5.25 -12.03 0.95
N ASP A 424 -4.56 -12.69 0.02
CA ASP A 424 -3.33 -12.16 -0.58
C ASP A 424 -3.54 -10.89 -1.41
N VAL A 425 -4.73 -10.70 -1.97
CA VAL A 425 -5.11 -9.47 -2.69
C VAL A 425 -5.06 -8.27 -1.73
N TYR A 426 -5.58 -8.45 -0.51
CA TYR A 426 -5.51 -7.43 0.54
C TYR A 426 -4.05 -7.13 0.92
N SER A 427 -3.26 -8.18 1.18
CA SER A 427 -1.84 -8.04 1.51
C SER A 427 -1.03 -7.34 0.42
N LEU A 428 -1.30 -7.67 -0.84
CA LEU A 428 -0.73 -7.00 -2.00
C LEU A 428 -1.08 -5.50 -2.03
N GLY A 429 -2.34 -5.13 -1.78
CA GLY A 429 -2.73 -3.72 -1.70
C GLY A 429 -2.01 -2.95 -0.58
N LYS A 430 -1.77 -3.60 0.57
CA LYS A 430 -0.96 -3.03 1.67
C LYS A 430 0.50 -2.86 1.28
N LEU A 431 1.08 -3.83 0.55
CA LEU A 431 2.43 -3.73 -0.01
C LEU A 431 2.54 -2.58 -1.03
N LEU A 432 1.56 -2.44 -1.93
CA LEU A 432 1.53 -1.33 -2.89
C LEU A 432 1.43 0.03 -2.20
N THR A 433 0.65 0.12 -1.11
CA THR A 433 0.60 1.34 -0.27
C THR A 433 1.97 1.67 0.31
N MET A 434 2.66 0.67 0.86
CA MET A 434 4.03 0.81 1.37
C MET A 434 5.00 1.25 0.27
N PHE A 435 4.91 0.67 -0.93
CA PHE A 435 5.77 1.00 -2.07
C PHE A 435 5.59 2.43 -2.58
N GLY A 436 4.34 2.93 -2.56
CA GLY A 436 4.04 4.33 -2.87
C GLY A 436 4.33 5.30 -1.72
N GLY A 437 4.99 4.85 -0.64
CA GLY A 437 5.47 5.70 0.45
C GLY A 437 4.42 6.02 1.53
N GLY A 438 3.25 5.38 1.47
CA GLY A 438 2.20 5.51 2.48
C GLY A 438 2.38 4.54 3.65
N GLU A 439 1.82 4.88 4.80
CA GLU A 439 1.68 3.95 5.91
C GLU A 439 0.51 2.99 5.64
N PRO A 440 0.72 1.65 5.71
CA PRO A 440 -0.35 0.68 5.48
C PRO A 440 -1.44 0.75 6.55
N GLY A 441 -2.55 1.44 6.24
CA GLY A 441 -3.74 1.51 7.09
C GLY A 441 -4.98 0.95 6.38
N ASP A 442 -6.12 0.94 7.05
CA ASP A 442 -7.40 0.45 6.48
C ASP A 442 -7.96 1.34 5.37
N VAL A 443 -7.39 2.53 5.23
CA VAL A 443 -7.72 3.52 4.21
C VAL A 443 -6.46 3.89 3.44
N VAL A 444 -6.59 4.02 2.12
CA VAL A 444 -5.51 4.52 1.27
C VAL A 444 -5.19 5.98 1.65
N PRO A 445 -3.93 6.35 1.92
CA PRO A 445 -3.56 7.70 2.32
C PRO A 445 -4.00 8.79 1.33
N ASP A 446 -4.34 9.98 1.83
CA ASP A 446 -4.89 11.09 1.04
C ASP A 446 -3.89 11.63 0.01
N GLU A 447 -2.58 11.45 0.27
CA GLU A 447 -1.49 11.78 -0.63
C GLU A 447 -1.59 11.02 -1.95
N PHE A 448 -2.07 9.77 -1.93
CA PHE A 448 -2.34 9.02 -3.14
C PHE A 448 -3.46 9.65 -3.97
N TYR A 449 -4.54 10.13 -3.36
CA TYR A 449 -5.60 10.82 -4.12
C TYR A 449 -5.17 12.19 -4.65
N ALA A 450 -4.29 12.89 -3.91
CA ALA A 450 -3.76 14.17 -4.32
C ALA A 450 -2.84 14.04 -5.54
N HIS A 451 -1.98 13.01 -5.53
CA HIS A 451 -0.88 12.88 -6.48
C HIS A 451 -1.10 11.76 -7.50
N ALA A 452 -1.63 10.61 -7.12
CA ALA A 452 -1.77 9.42 -7.95
C ALA A 452 -3.18 8.79 -7.89
N PRO A 453 -4.26 9.53 -8.21
CA PRO A 453 -5.64 9.09 -7.90
C PRO A 453 -6.08 7.84 -8.68
N LEU A 454 -5.48 7.54 -9.84
CA LEU A 454 -5.74 6.28 -10.54
C LEU A 454 -5.22 5.08 -9.74
N LEU A 455 -4.02 5.20 -9.18
CA LEU A 455 -3.43 4.19 -8.30
C LEU A 455 -4.13 4.13 -6.94
N ALA A 456 -4.56 5.28 -6.40
CA ALA A 456 -5.35 5.33 -5.19
C ALA A 456 -6.63 4.49 -5.32
N ARG A 457 -7.37 4.69 -6.43
CA ARG A 457 -8.57 3.93 -6.78
C ARG A 457 -8.29 2.44 -6.97
N PHE A 458 -7.15 2.08 -7.58
CA PHE A 458 -6.74 0.68 -7.73
C PHE A 458 -6.45 0.01 -6.39
N ILE A 459 -5.60 0.62 -5.56
CA ILE A 459 -5.22 0.09 -4.24
C ILE A 459 -6.43 0.01 -3.31
N GLU A 460 -7.31 1.01 -3.33
CA GLU A 460 -8.54 1.03 -2.51
C GLU A 460 -9.46 -0.16 -2.82
N ASP A 461 -9.47 -0.64 -4.06
CA ASP A 461 -10.25 -1.80 -4.48
C ASP A 461 -9.64 -3.13 -4.00
N LEU A 462 -8.41 -3.14 -3.49
CA LEU A 462 -7.72 -4.34 -2.98
C LEU A 462 -7.84 -4.49 -1.46
N ILE A 463 -7.84 -3.39 -0.71
CA ILE A 463 -7.60 -3.39 0.74
C ILE A 463 -8.88 -3.31 1.60
N ASP A 464 -10.06 -3.60 1.05
CA ASP A 464 -11.30 -3.61 1.85
C ASP A 464 -11.26 -4.70 2.93
N THR A 465 -11.79 -4.44 4.12
CA THR A 465 -11.75 -5.42 5.22
C THR A 465 -12.67 -6.60 4.93
N HIS A 466 -13.74 -6.38 4.15
CA HIS A 466 -14.63 -7.45 3.71
C HIS A 466 -14.13 -8.04 2.38
N PRO A 467 -13.84 -9.35 2.30
CA PRO A 467 -13.35 -9.98 1.07
C PRO A 467 -14.25 -9.76 -0.15
N ASP A 468 -15.57 -9.76 0.04
CA ASP A 468 -16.54 -9.58 -1.04
C ASP A 468 -16.53 -8.17 -1.63
N HIS A 469 -16.02 -7.19 -0.88
CA HIS A 469 -15.88 -5.80 -1.32
C HIS A 469 -14.53 -5.50 -2.00
N ARG A 470 -13.68 -6.51 -2.16
CA ARG A 470 -12.41 -6.42 -2.91
C ARG A 470 -12.63 -6.83 -4.36
N LEU A 471 -11.89 -6.19 -5.27
CA LEU A 471 -11.95 -6.38 -6.72
C LEU A 471 -13.32 -6.05 -7.32
N LEU A 472 -14.01 -5.03 -6.80
CA LEU A 472 -15.31 -4.58 -7.32
C LEU A 472 -15.16 -3.82 -8.65
N LEU A 473 -14.03 -3.14 -8.85
CA LEU A 473 -13.73 -2.37 -10.05
C LEU A 473 -12.82 -3.13 -11.01
N PHE A 474 -11.83 -3.83 -10.46
CA PHE A 474 -10.76 -4.48 -11.22
C PHE A 474 -10.81 -6.01 -11.08
N SER A 475 -12.00 -6.60 -11.24
CA SER A 475 -12.15 -8.05 -11.20
C SER A 475 -11.43 -8.70 -12.40
N PRO A 476 -10.48 -9.63 -12.16
CA PRO A 476 -9.80 -10.35 -13.22
C PRO A 476 -10.71 -11.39 -13.88
N ASP A 477 -11.85 -11.72 -13.27
CA ASP A 477 -12.74 -12.81 -13.70
C ASP A 477 -13.86 -12.29 -14.62
N THR A 478 -13.95 -10.98 -14.84
CA THR A 478 -14.90 -10.38 -15.78
C THR A 478 -14.30 -10.36 -17.19
N ASP A 479 -14.26 -11.52 -17.85
CA ASP A 479 -13.99 -11.54 -19.29
C ASP A 479 -15.25 -11.06 -20.04
N PRO A 480 -15.20 -10.00 -20.88
CA PRO A 480 -16.30 -9.65 -21.77
C PRO A 480 -16.71 -10.79 -22.72
N GLY A 481 -15.88 -11.84 -22.86
CA GLY A 481 -16.21 -13.08 -23.55
C GLY A 481 -17.32 -13.91 -22.88
N GLU A 482 -17.48 -13.88 -21.56
CA GLU A 482 -18.55 -14.67 -20.89
C GLU A 482 -19.96 -14.12 -21.18
N LEU A 483 -20.09 -12.82 -21.46
CA LEU A 483 -21.33 -12.24 -21.99
C LEU A 483 -21.60 -12.61 -23.45
N HIS A 484 -20.58 -13.06 -24.21
CA HIS A 484 -20.71 -13.55 -25.59
C HIS A 484 -20.81 -15.09 -25.68
N ALA A 485 -20.41 -15.83 -24.64
CA ALA A 485 -20.62 -17.29 -24.56
C ALA A 485 -22.11 -17.65 -24.47
N ALA A 486 -22.96 -16.71 -24.05
CA ALA A 486 -24.42 -16.82 -24.20
C ALA A 486 -24.90 -16.81 -25.68
N ALA A 487 -24.00 -16.60 -26.65
CA ALA A 487 -24.27 -16.59 -28.08
C ALA A 487 -23.65 -17.78 -28.86
N GLY A 488 -23.27 -18.88 -28.18
CA GLY A 488 -23.16 -20.19 -28.81
C GLY A 488 -21.91 -20.50 -29.63
N GLU A 489 -20.78 -19.81 -29.41
CA GLU A 489 -19.48 -20.24 -29.94
C GLU A 489 -18.65 -20.91 -28.83
N GLU A 490 -18.44 -22.23 -28.98
CA GLU A 490 -17.47 -23.01 -28.20
C GLU A 490 -16.05 -22.51 -28.49
N GLN A 491 -15.62 -21.49 -27.75
CA GLN A 491 -14.24 -21.04 -27.77
C GLN A 491 -13.47 -21.87 -26.73
N GLN A 492 -12.45 -22.60 -27.18
CA GLN A 492 -11.53 -23.33 -26.31
C GLN A 492 -11.06 -22.43 -25.16
N PRO A 493 -11.08 -22.91 -23.90
CA PRO A 493 -10.69 -22.09 -22.76
C PRO A 493 -9.26 -21.58 -23.00
N ALA A 494 -9.10 -20.26 -22.93
CA ALA A 494 -7.79 -19.62 -22.96
C ALA A 494 -6.88 -20.30 -21.92
N PRO A 495 -5.56 -20.40 -22.16
CA PRO A 495 -4.63 -20.96 -21.19
C PRO A 495 -4.86 -20.31 -19.82
N ASP A 496 -4.82 -21.10 -18.75
CA ASP A 496 -5.09 -20.70 -17.37
C ASP A 496 -4.17 -19.54 -16.94
N VAL A 497 -4.57 -18.30 -17.27
CA VAL A 497 -3.82 -17.10 -16.95
C VAL A 497 -4.07 -16.78 -15.48
N SER A 498 -3.01 -16.76 -14.69
CA SER A 498 -3.08 -16.37 -13.28
C SER A 498 -3.83 -15.05 -13.09
N ARG A 499 -4.64 -14.98 -12.04
CA ARG A 499 -5.38 -13.76 -11.69
C ARG A 499 -4.45 -12.58 -11.41
N TYR A 500 -3.29 -12.85 -10.80
CA TYR A 500 -2.30 -11.81 -10.50
C TYR A 500 -1.60 -11.31 -11.75
N ALA A 501 -1.47 -12.13 -12.80
CA ALA A 501 -0.99 -11.66 -14.10
C ALA A 501 -1.98 -10.68 -14.73
N ARG A 502 -3.30 -10.98 -14.70
CA ARG A 502 -4.34 -10.05 -15.19
C ARG A 502 -4.39 -8.75 -14.37
N LEU A 503 -4.27 -8.85 -13.05
CA LEU A 503 -4.20 -7.68 -12.16
C LEU A 503 -2.91 -6.87 -12.39
N HIS A 504 -1.79 -7.52 -12.69
CA HIS A 504 -0.53 -6.84 -13.01
C HIS A 504 -0.64 -5.99 -14.28
N ASP A 505 -1.30 -6.51 -15.32
CA ASP A 505 -1.51 -5.77 -16.57
C ASP A 505 -2.39 -4.53 -16.31
N THR A 506 -3.44 -4.70 -15.50
CA THR A 506 -4.32 -3.60 -15.07
C THR A 506 -3.54 -2.57 -14.23
N PHE A 507 -2.76 -3.02 -13.26
CA PHE A 507 -1.92 -2.15 -12.43
C PHE A 507 -0.92 -1.36 -13.27
N THR A 508 -0.26 -2.02 -14.22
CA THR A 508 0.72 -1.39 -15.12
C THR A 508 0.07 -0.34 -16.01
N ALA A 509 -1.13 -0.62 -16.53
CA ALA A 509 -1.94 0.34 -17.28
C ALA A 509 -2.31 1.58 -16.44
N GLU A 510 -2.77 1.40 -15.20
CA GLU A 510 -3.05 2.51 -14.29
C GLU A 510 -1.79 3.31 -13.94
N LEU A 511 -0.66 2.62 -13.73
CA LEU A 511 0.64 3.22 -13.43
C LEU A 511 1.18 4.03 -14.61
N ASP A 512 1.09 3.51 -15.83
CA ASP A 512 1.48 4.21 -17.06
C ASP A 512 0.58 5.42 -17.33
N ALA A 513 -0.73 5.28 -17.11
CA ALA A 513 -1.66 6.39 -17.23
C ALA A 513 -1.35 7.50 -16.20
N GLU A 514 -0.98 7.14 -14.97
CA GLU A 514 -0.62 8.09 -13.92
C GLU A 514 0.76 8.72 -14.15
N ALA A 515 1.74 7.95 -14.64
CA ALA A 515 3.04 8.47 -15.06
C ALA A 515 2.89 9.48 -16.20
N ALA A 516 2.02 9.18 -17.18
CA ALA A 516 1.72 10.05 -18.32
C ALA A 516 1.05 11.38 -17.92
N ARG A 517 0.53 11.54 -16.70
CA ARG A 517 0.00 12.83 -16.22
C ARG A 517 1.12 13.85 -15.98
N THR A 518 2.30 13.37 -15.63
CA THR A 518 3.45 14.23 -15.36
C THR A 518 4.22 14.45 -16.66
N PRO A 519 4.48 15.70 -17.10
CA PRO A 519 5.39 15.91 -18.21
C PRO A 519 6.78 15.37 -17.81
N PRO A 520 7.55 14.75 -18.73
CA PRO A 520 8.94 14.45 -18.46
C PRO A 520 9.64 15.77 -18.12
N THR A 521 10.13 15.88 -16.89
CA THR A 521 11.05 16.95 -16.51
C THR A 521 12.32 16.67 -17.27
N ASP A 522 12.61 17.45 -18.32
CA ASP A 522 13.97 17.52 -18.84
C ASP A 522 14.87 17.93 -17.69
N ASP A 523 15.86 17.09 -17.38
CA ASP A 523 16.86 17.24 -16.32
C ASP A 523 17.78 18.46 -16.49
N ARG A 524 17.49 19.35 -17.44
CA ARG A 524 18.25 20.56 -17.70
C ARG A 524 17.42 21.79 -17.38
N LEU A 525 17.80 22.40 -16.26
CA LEU A 525 17.67 23.82 -15.89
C LEU A 525 16.53 24.18 -14.94
N VAL A 526 16.91 24.15 -13.67
CA VAL A 526 16.61 25.12 -12.61
C VAL A 526 16.76 26.56 -13.12
N ARG A 527 15.83 27.05 -13.96
CA ARG A 527 15.73 28.46 -14.34
C ARG A 527 14.44 29.07 -13.79
N GLY A 528 14.62 30.03 -12.89
CA GLY A 528 13.71 31.13 -12.60
C GLY A 528 12.42 30.79 -11.85
N THR A 529 12.40 31.11 -10.56
CA THR A 529 11.17 31.35 -9.76
C THR A 529 10.19 32.30 -10.48
N TRP A 530 10.70 33.18 -11.33
CA TRP A 530 9.93 34.08 -12.19
C TRP A 530 9.25 33.37 -13.38
N GLU A 531 9.86 32.36 -14.01
CA GLU A 531 9.24 31.59 -15.10
C GLU A 531 8.17 30.62 -14.59
N LEU A 532 8.31 30.06 -13.38
CA LEU A 532 7.29 29.23 -12.73
C LEU A 532 6.08 30.07 -12.26
N PHE A 533 6.33 31.29 -11.78
CA PHE A 533 5.28 32.26 -11.47
C PHE A 533 4.54 32.68 -12.76
N GLN A 534 5.26 32.98 -13.85
CA GLN A 534 4.68 33.34 -15.14
C GLN A 534 3.95 32.19 -15.86
N THR A 535 4.47 30.96 -15.83
CA THR A 535 3.81 29.81 -16.47
C THR A 535 2.57 29.34 -15.73
N ARG A 536 2.44 29.56 -14.41
CA ARG A 536 1.25 29.15 -13.64
C ARG A 536 0.21 30.24 -13.40
N LEU A 537 0.56 31.52 -13.35
CA LEU A 537 -0.43 32.58 -13.12
C LEU A 537 -1.14 33.09 -14.37
N THR A 538 -0.52 33.07 -15.57
CA THR A 538 -1.16 33.65 -16.77
C THR A 538 -0.78 32.96 -18.08
N LEU A 539 0.49 32.63 -18.34
CA LEU A 539 0.92 32.09 -19.65
C LEU A 539 0.61 30.61 -19.90
N GLY A 540 0.38 29.82 -18.84
CA GLY A 540 -0.04 28.42 -18.96
C GLY A 540 -1.45 28.25 -19.52
N LEU A 541 -2.33 29.24 -19.32
CA LEU A 541 -3.66 29.27 -19.94
C LEU A 541 -3.55 29.58 -21.45
N PHE A 542 -2.65 30.47 -21.86
CA PHE A 542 -2.35 30.76 -23.28
C PHE A 542 -1.72 29.59 -24.03
N ARG A 543 -1.31 28.53 -23.33
CA ARG A 543 -0.97 27.23 -23.92
C ARG A 543 -2.12 26.26 -23.64
N PRO A 544 -3.13 26.15 -24.52
CA PRO A 544 -4.35 25.35 -24.27
C PRO A 544 -4.09 23.86 -23.99
N LEU A 545 -2.86 23.38 -24.21
CA LEU A 545 -2.41 22.01 -23.95
C LEU A 545 -1.49 21.86 -22.73
N ALA A 546 -1.12 22.92 -22.00
CA ALA A 546 -0.14 22.85 -20.91
C ALA A 546 -0.74 22.46 -19.53
N GLY A 547 -2.07 22.34 -19.42
CA GLY A 547 -2.79 22.03 -18.17
C GLY A 547 -3.61 20.73 -18.22
N ALA A 548 -4.82 20.76 -17.65
CA ALA A 548 -5.74 19.61 -17.61
C ALA A 548 -6.02 18.97 -18.99
N PRO A 549 -6.19 19.72 -20.11
CA PRO A 549 -6.38 19.11 -21.43
C PRO A 549 -5.15 18.30 -21.87
N GLY A 550 -3.94 18.77 -21.61
CA GLY A 550 -2.71 18.04 -21.91
C GLY A 550 -2.60 16.74 -21.13
N GLN A 551 -2.89 16.79 -19.83
CA GLN A 551 -2.92 15.61 -18.96
C GLN A 551 -3.94 14.59 -19.45
N LEU A 552 -5.18 15.01 -19.70
CA LEU A 552 -6.25 14.13 -20.19
C LEU A 552 -5.97 13.58 -21.59
N ARG A 553 -5.31 14.36 -22.47
CA ARG A 553 -4.86 13.88 -23.79
C ARG A 553 -3.82 12.78 -23.67
N ARG A 554 -2.90 12.90 -22.72
CA ARG A 554 -1.89 11.86 -22.45
C ARG A 554 -2.55 10.59 -21.92
N ILE A 555 -3.44 10.70 -20.92
CA ILE A 555 -4.24 9.55 -20.44
C ILE A 555 -5.03 8.91 -21.58
N TYR A 556 -5.73 9.70 -22.40
CA TYR A 556 -6.49 9.19 -23.54
C TYR A 556 -5.61 8.43 -24.53
N ARG A 557 -4.41 8.93 -24.84
CA ARG A 557 -3.46 8.24 -25.72
C ARG A 557 -3.01 6.91 -25.14
N THR A 558 -2.67 6.87 -23.85
CA THR A 558 -2.31 5.63 -23.16
C THR A 558 -3.46 4.62 -23.21
N ARG A 559 -4.67 5.02 -22.80
CA ARG A 559 -5.86 4.16 -22.79
C ARG A 559 -6.30 3.69 -24.17
N ARG A 560 -6.11 4.52 -25.21
CA ARG A 560 -6.46 4.13 -26.60
C ARG A 560 -5.56 3.00 -27.12
N GLY A 561 -4.35 2.86 -26.58
CA GLY A 561 -3.44 1.77 -26.91
C GLY A 561 -3.80 0.44 -26.24
N GLU A 562 -4.67 0.44 -25.22
CA GLU A 562 -5.06 -0.78 -24.51
C GLU A 562 -6.06 -1.60 -25.35
N PRO A 563 -5.77 -2.89 -25.63
CA PRO A 563 -6.70 -3.78 -26.32
C PRO A 563 -7.92 -4.13 -25.43
N GLY A 564 -9.03 -4.51 -26.06
CA GLY A 564 -10.23 -5.02 -25.38
C GLY A 564 -11.37 -4.01 -25.17
N ALA A 565 -12.53 -4.50 -24.69
CA ALA A 565 -13.72 -3.68 -24.48
C ALA A 565 -13.58 -2.70 -23.29
N ALA A 566 -12.94 -3.14 -22.20
CA ALA A 566 -12.67 -2.32 -21.02
C ALA A 566 -11.74 -1.14 -21.35
N GLY A 567 -10.64 -1.39 -22.08
CA GLY A 567 -9.73 -0.35 -22.58
C GLY A 567 -10.46 0.68 -23.45
N ARG A 568 -11.30 0.24 -24.40
CA ARG A 568 -12.13 1.13 -25.22
C ARG A 568 -13.09 1.99 -24.41
N ALA A 569 -13.78 1.41 -23.42
CA ALA A 569 -14.69 2.16 -22.55
C ALA A 569 -13.94 3.21 -21.71
N SER A 570 -12.78 2.84 -21.16
CA SER A 570 -11.89 3.75 -20.42
C SER A 570 -11.37 4.89 -21.31
N ALA A 571 -10.94 4.59 -22.54
CA ALA A 571 -10.51 5.58 -23.51
C ALA A 571 -11.65 6.54 -23.90
N LEU A 572 -12.87 6.06 -24.09
CA LEU A 572 -14.04 6.90 -24.37
C LEU A 572 -14.38 7.81 -23.18
N ALA A 573 -14.29 7.32 -21.95
CA ALA A 573 -14.47 8.13 -20.76
C ALA A 573 -13.41 9.25 -20.69
N ALA A 574 -12.14 8.92 -20.91
CA ALA A 574 -11.05 9.89 -20.98
C ALA A 574 -11.25 10.91 -22.12
N ALA A 575 -11.72 10.48 -23.30
CA ALA A 575 -12.01 11.34 -24.43
C ALA A 575 -13.14 12.33 -24.14
N ARG A 576 -14.20 11.91 -23.45
CA ARG A 576 -15.29 12.80 -23.03
C ARG A 576 -14.79 13.87 -22.05
N LEU A 577 -13.99 13.48 -21.06
CA LEU A 577 -13.39 14.45 -20.12
C LEU A 577 -12.45 15.42 -20.84
N LEU A 578 -11.64 14.92 -21.78
CA LEU A 578 -10.79 15.73 -22.63
C LEU A 578 -11.60 16.74 -23.45
N ALA A 579 -12.70 16.33 -24.06
CA ALA A 579 -13.56 17.22 -24.85
C ALA A 579 -14.09 18.39 -24.01
N TRP A 580 -14.58 18.13 -22.79
CA TRP A 580 -15.02 19.19 -21.89
C TRP A 580 -13.89 20.11 -21.42
N SER A 581 -12.71 19.54 -21.15
CA SER A 581 -11.51 20.31 -20.79
C SER A 581 -11.03 21.20 -21.93
N TRP A 582 -11.10 20.70 -23.16
CA TRP A 582 -10.79 21.44 -24.37
C TRP A 582 -11.81 22.55 -24.63
N LEU A 583 -13.12 22.25 -24.53
CA LEU A 583 -14.18 23.25 -24.64
C LEU A 583 -13.98 24.41 -23.65
N SER A 584 -13.68 24.10 -22.39
CA SER A 584 -13.40 25.14 -21.39
C SER A 584 -12.16 25.98 -21.75
N SER A 585 -11.12 25.36 -22.29
CA SER A 585 -9.89 26.06 -22.70
C SER A 585 -10.13 26.96 -23.92
N VAL A 586 -10.91 26.49 -24.89
CA VAL A 586 -11.28 27.27 -26.08
C VAL A 586 -12.20 28.43 -25.69
N ALA A 587 -13.24 28.17 -24.90
CA ALA A 587 -14.15 29.20 -24.40
C ALA A 587 -13.38 30.29 -23.64
N TRP A 588 -12.43 29.90 -22.78
CA TRP A 588 -11.54 30.82 -22.09
C TRP A 588 -10.66 31.63 -23.07
N ALA A 589 -9.99 30.97 -24.00
CA ALA A 589 -9.04 31.60 -24.91
C ALA A 589 -9.75 32.63 -25.81
N VAL A 590 -10.91 32.26 -26.37
CA VAL A 590 -11.75 33.16 -27.18
C VAL A 590 -12.21 34.35 -26.35
N THR A 591 -12.74 34.10 -25.15
CA THR A 591 -13.25 35.17 -24.27
C THR A 591 -12.15 36.14 -23.84
N CYS A 592 -10.97 35.62 -23.44
CA CYS A 592 -9.84 36.45 -23.06
C CYS A 592 -9.27 37.22 -24.25
N ALA A 593 -9.12 36.58 -25.42
CA ALA A 593 -8.62 37.24 -26.61
C ALA A 593 -9.54 38.40 -27.02
N ILE A 594 -10.85 38.16 -27.07
CA ILE A 594 -11.85 39.20 -27.35
C ILE A 594 -11.73 40.32 -26.31
N THR A 595 -11.75 40.00 -25.01
CA THR A 595 -11.66 41.01 -23.94
C THR A 595 -10.39 41.85 -24.02
N LEU A 596 -9.23 41.21 -24.27
CA LEU A 596 -7.94 41.91 -24.42
C LEU A 596 -7.90 42.78 -25.67
N ILE A 597 -8.42 42.30 -26.79
CA ILE A 597 -8.56 43.09 -28.03
C ILE A 597 -9.38 44.34 -27.74
N TRP A 598 -10.50 44.22 -27.03
CA TRP A 598 -11.33 45.36 -26.68
C TRP A 598 -10.65 46.32 -25.71
N ILE A 599 -9.90 45.82 -24.72
CA ILE A 599 -9.06 46.67 -23.85
C ILE A 599 -8.07 47.47 -24.67
N ILE A 600 -7.33 46.85 -25.58
CA ILE A 600 -6.35 47.53 -26.45
C ILE A 600 -7.02 48.63 -27.27
N ARG A 601 -8.22 48.37 -27.81
CA ARG A 601 -8.97 49.36 -28.60
C ARG A 601 -9.50 50.54 -27.78
N GLN A 602 -9.70 50.40 -26.47
CA GLN A 602 -10.04 51.56 -25.62
C GLN A 602 -8.91 52.59 -25.53
N PHE A 603 -7.65 52.16 -25.76
CA PHE A 603 -6.48 53.03 -25.73
C PHE A 603 -6.10 53.58 -27.10
N ASP A 604 -6.93 53.34 -28.13
CA ASP A 604 -6.67 53.70 -29.53
C ASP A 604 -5.28 53.21 -30.01
N TRP A 605 -4.79 52.11 -29.43
CA TRP A 605 -3.49 51.58 -29.78
C TRP A 605 -3.59 50.87 -31.13
N SER A 606 -3.09 51.52 -32.17
CA SER A 606 -3.01 50.92 -33.50
C SER A 606 -2.12 49.67 -33.47
N TRP A 607 -2.61 48.59 -34.09
CA TRP A 607 -1.94 47.30 -34.18
C TRP A 607 -0.76 47.38 -35.16
N GLY A 608 0.27 48.20 -34.87
CA GLY A 608 1.41 48.50 -35.76
C GLY A 608 2.36 47.32 -36.08
N ASN A 609 1.86 46.09 -36.02
CA ASN A 609 2.53 44.89 -36.48
C ASN A 609 2.06 44.56 -37.91
N ARG A 610 2.98 44.63 -38.88
CA ARG A 610 2.75 44.35 -40.31
C ARG A 610 1.99 43.04 -40.59
N MET A 611 2.09 42.03 -39.70
CA MET A 611 1.32 40.79 -39.82
C MET A 611 -0.19 40.98 -39.60
N VAL A 612 -0.58 41.83 -38.65
CA VAL A 612 -1.99 42.08 -38.33
C VAL A 612 -2.63 42.93 -39.42
N GLU A 613 -1.93 43.96 -39.91
CA GLU A 613 -2.35 44.74 -41.07
C GLU A 613 -2.53 43.87 -42.33
N SER A 614 -1.63 42.91 -42.56
CA SER A 614 -1.75 41.98 -43.69
C SER A 614 -2.97 41.06 -43.55
N LEU A 615 -3.26 40.58 -42.33
CA LEU A 615 -4.45 39.79 -42.04
C LEU A 615 -5.74 40.62 -42.17
N GLN A 616 -5.73 41.87 -41.71
CA GLN A 616 -6.84 42.83 -41.86
C GLN A 616 -7.13 43.10 -43.35
N ARG A 617 -6.10 43.40 -44.16
CA ARG A 617 -6.26 43.60 -45.61
C ARG A 617 -6.78 42.35 -46.32
N MET A 618 -6.33 41.14 -45.92
CA MET A 618 -6.85 39.88 -46.47
C MET A 618 -8.34 39.64 -46.13
N LEU A 619 -8.82 40.15 -44.99
CA LEU A 619 -10.21 40.02 -44.55
C LEU A 619 -11.09 41.22 -44.92
N GLY A 620 -10.59 42.15 -45.76
CA GLY A 620 -11.33 43.33 -46.22
C GLY A 620 -11.47 44.46 -45.20
N GLY A 621 -10.62 44.50 -44.17
CA GLY A 621 -10.57 45.54 -43.15
C GLY A 621 -9.76 46.78 -43.55
N SER A 622 -10.03 47.90 -42.88
CA SER A 622 -9.20 49.12 -42.92
C SER A 622 -8.30 49.20 -41.68
N GLU A 623 -7.40 50.19 -41.61
CA GLU A 623 -6.50 50.39 -40.45
C GLU A 623 -7.26 50.50 -39.11
N ASP A 624 -8.49 50.99 -39.14
CA ASP A 624 -9.34 51.20 -37.95
C ASP A 624 -10.45 50.14 -37.77
N HIS A 625 -10.68 49.27 -38.76
CA HIS A 625 -11.83 48.36 -38.80
C HIS A 625 -11.42 46.90 -39.05
N PHE A 626 -11.79 46.02 -38.12
CA PHE A 626 -11.64 44.58 -38.25
C PHE A 626 -13.03 43.96 -38.51
N PRO A 627 -13.43 43.69 -39.76
CA PRO A 627 -14.83 43.47 -40.14
C PRO A 627 -15.52 42.36 -39.37
N VAL A 628 -14.79 41.27 -39.09
CA VAL A 628 -15.33 40.10 -38.38
C VAL A 628 -15.47 40.34 -36.87
N LEU A 629 -14.59 41.12 -36.25
CA LEU A 629 -14.63 41.37 -34.80
C LEU A 629 -15.53 42.57 -34.46
N ASP A 630 -15.52 43.59 -35.32
CA ASP A 630 -16.38 44.76 -35.17
C ASP A 630 -17.86 44.46 -35.45
N SER A 631 -18.15 43.49 -36.32
CA SER A 631 -19.52 43.03 -36.54
C SER A 631 -20.09 42.22 -35.37
N LEU A 632 -19.25 41.71 -34.46
CA LEU A 632 -19.71 41.06 -33.22
C LEU A 632 -20.17 42.05 -32.16
N ARG A 633 -19.80 43.33 -32.30
CA ARG A 633 -20.15 44.40 -31.36
C ARG A 633 -21.56 44.91 -31.63
N ALA A 634 -22.32 45.16 -30.58
CA ALA A 634 -23.62 45.81 -30.72
C ALA A 634 -23.47 47.24 -31.29
N PRO A 635 -24.39 47.69 -32.18
CA PRO A 635 -24.30 49.00 -32.82
C PRO A 635 -24.19 50.20 -31.85
N GLY A 636 -24.65 50.04 -30.60
CA GLY A 636 -24.63 51.09 -29.57
C GLY A 636 -23.41 51.07 -28.64
N TYR A 637 -22.45 50.15 -28.81
CA TYR A 637 -21.29 50.06 -27.94
C TYR A 637 -20.17 51.01 -28.42
N SER A 638 -19.95 52.10 -27.68
CA SER A 638 -18.98 53.16 -27.98
C SER A 638 -17.53 52.71 -27.75
N ILE A 639 -16.65 52.97 -28.72
CA ILE A 639 -15.20 52.75 -28.62
C ILE A 639 -14.49 53.85 -29.43
N PRO A 640 -13.49 54.55 -28.85
CA PRO A 640 -13.04 54.44 -27.47
C PRO A 640 -14.01 55.15 -26.49
N ASP A 641 -14.29 54.52 -25.36
CA ASP A 641 -15.06 55.08 -24.22
C ASP A 641 -14.60 54.36 -22.95
N ILE A 642 -13.39 54.70 -22.51
CA ILE A 642 -12.73 54.00 -21.40
C ILE A 642 -13.47 54.24 -20.07
N GLU A 643 -14.10 55.40 -19.90
CA GLU A 643 -14.81 55.74 -18.68
C GLU A 643 -16.03 54.81 -18.49
N ALA A 644 -16.83 54.61 -19.53
CA ALA A 644 -17.97 53.71 -19.44
C ALA A 644 -17.56 52.22 -19.40
N ASN A 645 -16.50 51.84 -20.12
CA ASN A 645 -16.18 50.43 -20.39
C ASN A 645 -15.17 49.81 -19.42
N ALA A 646 -14.29 50.58 -18.78
CA ALA A 646 -13.20 50.03 -17.95
C ALA A 646 -13.68 49.11 -16.80
N PRO A 647 -14.74 49.43 -16.04
CA PRO A 647 -15.27 48.54 -15.01
C PRO A 647 -15.66 47.15 -15.56
N ALA A 648 -16.38 47.12 -16.68
CA ALA A 648 -16.86 45.90 -17.31
C ALA A 648 -15.70 45.07 -17.88
N LEU A 649 -14.73 45.70 -18.53
CA LEU A 649 -13.55 45.03 -19.09
C LEU A 649 -12.66 44.43 -17.99
N LEU A 650 -12.43 45.16 -16.89
CA LEU A 650 -11.65 44.68 -15.76
C LEU A 650 -12.31 43.46 -15.09
N VAL A 651 -13.60 43.57 -14.78
CA VAL A 651 -14.37 42.48 -14.15
C VAL A 651 -14.46 41.29 -15.11
N GLY A 652 -14.72 41.53 -16.40
CA GLY A 652 -14.81 40.51 -17.43
C GLY A 652 -13.52 39.70 -17.58
N LEU A 653 -12.37 40.38 -17.63
CA LEU A 653 -11.07 39.71 -17.74
C LEU A 653 -10.79 38.82 -16.51
N THR A 654 -11.03 39.33 -15.30
CA THR A 654 -10.78 38.57 -14.07
C THR A 654 -11.72 37.37 -13.92
N TYR A 655 -12.99 37.49 -14.30
CA TYR A 655 -13.93 36.37 -14.32
C TYR A 655 -13.54 35.29 -15.33
N ALA A 656 -13.14 35.69 -16.54
CA ALA A 656 -12.68 34.73 -17.55
C ALA A 656 -11.50 33.91 -17.02
N MET A 657 -10.52 34.55 -16.39
CA MET A 657 -9.38 33.86 -15.77
C MET A 657 -9.80 32.88 -14.65
N VAL A 658 -10.67 33.32 -13.74
CA VAL A 658 -11.15 32.50 -12.62
C VAL A 658 -11.95 31.30 -13.10
N SER A 659 -12.86 31.47 -14.06
CA SER A 659 -13.76 30.40 -14.50
C SER A 659 -13.01 29.21 -15.10
N ALA A 660 -11.99 29.47 -15.91
CA ALA A 660 -11.16 28.41 -16.50
C ALA A 660 -10.39 27.65 -15.41
N LYS A 661 -9.75 28.38 -14.49
CA LYS A 661 -8.98 27.78 -13.41
C LYS A 661 -9.86 26.99 -12.44
N TYR A 662 -11.05 27.49 -12.13
CA TYR A 662 -12.04 26.81 -11.28
C TYR A 662 -12.42 25.46 -11.87
N TYR A 663 -12.74 25.41 -13.17
CA TYR A 663 -13.06 24.14 -13.85
C TYR A 663 -11.84 23.21 -13.94
N HIS A 664 -10.70 23.70 -14.45
CA HIS A 664 -9.52 22.87 -14.72
C HIS A 664 -8.88 22.29 -13.47
N ASN A 665 -8.77 23.07 -12.40
CA ASN A 665 -8.03 22.62 -11.20
C ASN A 665 -8.86 21.71 -10.31
N ILE A 666 -10.18 21.90 -10.28
CA ILE A 666 -11.07 21.15 -9.38
C ILE A 666 -11.80 20.04 -10.14
N PHE A 667 -12.46 20.34 -11.26
CA PHE A 667 -13.50 19.46 -11.83
C PHE A 667 -13.16 18.74 -13.14
N ALA A 668 -12.12 19.14 -13.87
CA ALA A 668 -11.86 18.62 -15.22
C ALA A 668 -11.67 17.10 -15.30
N GLY A 669 -11.09 16.49 -14.27
CA GLY A 669 -10.89 15.03 -14.19
C GLY A 669 -12.04 14.24 -13.55
N MET A 670 -13.12 14.90 -13.11
CA MET A 670 -14.16 14.27 -12.30
C MET A 670 -15.34 13.81 -13.14
N ASN A 671 -15.93 12.68 -12.75
CA ASN A 671 -17.10 12.10 -13.41
C ASN A 671 -18.11 11.55 -12.37
N PRO A 672 -18.94 12.40 -11.73
CA PRO A 672 -19.98 11.95 -10.80
C PRO A 672 -20.90 10.85 -11.35
N LEU A 673 -21.14 10.81 -12.66
CA LEU A 673 -21.95 9.76 -13.30
C LEU A 673 -21.34 8.35 -13.22
N ALA A 674 -20.11 8.20 -12.73
CA ALA A 674 -19.55 6.90 -12.36
C ALA A 674 -20.41 6.15 -11.32
N ALA A 675 -21.25 6.87 -10.56
CA ALA A 675 -22.27 6.31 -9.67
C ALA A 675 -23.31 5.43 -10.40
N GLY A 676 -23.47 5.60 -11.71
CA GLY A 676 -24.43 4.85 -12.52
C GLY A 676 -25.88 5.32 -12.38
N TRP A 677 -26.74 4.76 -13.23
CA TRP A 677 -28.13 5.18 -13.46
C TRP A 677 -29.14 4.47 -12.54
N ARG A 678 -28.69 3.57 -11.68
CA ARG A 678 -29.53 2.70 -10.84
C ARG A 678 -29.26 2.84 -9.33
N ALA A 679 -28.58 3.90 -8.90
CA ALA A 679 -28.24 4.17 -7.49
C ALA A 679 -29.29 5.02 -6.76
N GLY A 680 -30.54 5.05 -7.26
CA GLY A 680 -31.65 5.79 -6.66
C GLY A 680 -31.35 7.29 -6.51
N GLY A 681 -31.54 7.83 -5.30
CA GLY A 681 -31.30 9.25 -5.02
C GLY A 681 -29.83 9.70 -5.21
N LEU A 682 -28.86 8.78 -5.25
CA LEU A 682 -27.47 9.11 -5.57
C LEU A 682 -27.31 9.42 -7.06
N THR A 683 -28.01 8.71 -7.95
CA THR A 683 -28.00 8.96 -9.40
C THR A 683 -28.48 10.38 -9.72
N VAL A 684 -29.57 10.82 -9.09
CA VAL A 684 -30.10 12.19 -9.31
C VAL A 684 -29.08 13.23 -8.89
N ARG A 685 -28.47 13.08 -7.70
CA ARG A 685 -27.44 14.00 -7.22
C ARG A 685 -26.19 13.98 -8.10
N ALA A 686 -25.78 12.81 -8.59
CA ALA A 686 -24.68 12.66 -9.53
C ALA A 686 -24.97 13.38 -10.86
N ALA A 687 -26.20 13.28 -11.38
CA ALA A 687 -26.61 13.97 -12.60
C ALA A 687 -26.64 15.49 -12.42
N VAL A 688 -27.18 15.99 -11.30
CA VAL A 688 -27.19 17.43 -10.97
C VAL A 688 -25.76 17.94 -10.80
N ALA A 689 -24.90 17.23 -10.05
CA ALA A 689 -23.50 17.58 -9.90
C ALA A 689 -22.75 17.56 -11.25
N GLN A 690 -23.00 16.55 -12.09
CA GLN A 690 -22.43 16.45 -13.43
C GLN A 690 -22.82 17.67 -14.29
N PHE A 691 -24.10 18.00 -14.33
CA PHE A 691 -24.60 19.17 -15.06
C PHE A 691 -23.97 20.47 -14.54
N ALA A 692 -23.99 20.66 -13.22
CA ALA A 692 -23.44 21.83 -12.55
C ALA A 692 -21.92 21.98 -12.73
N ILE A 693 -21.19 20.87 -12.90
CA ILE A 693 -19.77 20.89 -13.25
C ILE A 693 -19.58 21.28 -14.72
N ARG A 694 -20.34 20.69 -15.65
CA ARG A 694 -20.10 20.88 -17.09
C ARG A 694 -20.55 22.24 -17.61
N ILE A 695 -21.58 22.85 -17.01
CA ILE A 695 -21.98 24.22 -17.37
C ILE A 695 -20.87 25.25 -17.07
N GLN A 696 -20.00 24.97 -16.08
CA GLN A 696 -18.87 25.83 -15.74
C GLN A 696 -17.81 25.90 -16.85
N THR A 697 -17.83 24.99 -17.83
CA THR A 697 -16.90 25.05 -18.98
C THR A 697 -17.14 26.28 -19.86
N VAL A 698 -18.39 26.76 -19.95
CA VAL A 698 -18.80 27.89 -20.80
C VAL A 698 -19.28 29.11 -20.00
N THR A 699 -19.49 28.97 -18.68
CA THR A 699 -20.05 30.03 -17.83
C THR A 699 -19.25 31.34 -17.93
N GLY A 700 -17.91 31.27 -17.93
CA GLY A 700 -17.07 32.46 -18.11
C GLY A 700 -17.35 33.18 -19.42
N ALA A 701 -17.44 32.45 -20.54
CA ALA A 701 -17.73 33.03 -21.85
C ALA A 701 -19.13 33.65 -21.91
N VAL A 702 -20.13 32.92 -21.41
CA VAL A 702 -21.53 33.37 -21.41
C VAL A 702 -21.74 34.62 -20.56
N LEU A 703 -20.99 34.80 -19.47
CA LEU A 703 -21.12 35.96 -18.59
C LEU A 703 -20.24 37.15 -19.02
N VAL A 704 -19.11 36.89 -19.68
CA VAL A 704 -18.15 37.94 -20.05
C VAL A 704 -18.41 38.49 -21.46
N LEU A 705 -18.80 37.66 -22.44
CA LEU A 705 -19.01 38.16 -23.80
C LEU A 705 -20.14 39.21 -23.90
N PRO A 706 -21.29 39.08 -23.21
CA PRO A 706 -22.33 40.11 -23.26
C PRO A 706 -21.88 41.46 -22.70
N ILE A 707 -21.05 41.47 -21.64
CA ILE A 707 -20.56 42.72 -21.05
C ILE A 707 -19.49 43.40 -21.92
N VAL A 708 -18.76 42.61 -22.71
CA VAL A 708 -17.68 43.11 -23.57
C VAL A 708 -18.18 43.50 -24.98
N LEU A 709 -19.23 42.84 -25.48
CA LEU A 709 -19.71 43.01 -26.86
C LEU A 709 -21.04 43.76 -26.98
N TYR A 710 -21.90 43.70 -25.95
CA TYR A 710 -23.28 44.17 -26.03
C TYR A 710 -23.53 45.39 -25.15
N ASP A 711 -23.45 45.23 -23.83
CA ASP A 711 -23.72 46.33 -22.89
C ASP A 711 -22.81 46.21 -21.64
N PRO A 712 -21.87 47.16 -21.43
CA PRO A 712 -20.98 47.13 -20.28
C PRO A 712 -21.73 47.24 -18.95
N ARG A 713 -22.93 47.82 -18.91
CA ARG A 713 -23.73 48.00 -17.68
C ARG A 713 -24.21 46.68 -17.09
N LEU A 714 -24.14 45.58 -17.85
CA LEU A 714 -24.54 44.25 -17.37
C LEU A 714 -23.52 43.62 -16.42
N TRP A 715 -22.31 44.18 -16.26
CA TRP A 715 -21.26 43.59 -15.43
C TRP A 715 -21.66 43.28 -13.98
N PRO A 716 -22.45 44.12 -13.26
CA PRO A 716 -22.83 43.82 -11.88
C PRO A 716 -23.81 42.63 -11.80
N ILE A 717 -24.77 42.58 -12.73
CA ILE A 717 -25.76 41.49 -12.80
C ILE A 717 -25.09 40.17 -13.21
N ASN A 718 -24.22 40.19 -14.21
CA ASN A 718 -23.49 39.00 -14.65
C ASN A 718 -22.54 38.48 -13.55
N SER A 719 -21.96 39.36 -12.73
CA SER A 719 -21.18 38.97 -11.55
C SER A 719 -22.05 38.24 -10.52
N ALA A 720 -23.26 38.74 -10.26
CA ALA A 720 -24.22 38.11 -9.34
C ALA A 720 -24.71 36.74 -9.84
N ILE A 721 -25.00 36.63 -11.14
CA ILE A 721 -25.33 35.35 -11.79
C ILE A 721 -24.16 34.37 -11.67
N GLY A 722 -22.94 34.81 -11.97
CA GLY A 722 -21.74 33.98 -11.86
C GLY A 722 -21.55 33.42 -10.46
N GLN A 723 -21.71 34.26 -9.43
CA GLN A 723 -21.62 33.83 -8.05
C GLN A 723 -22.73 32.84 -7.65
N THR A 724 -23.94 33.04 -8.17
CA THR A 724 -25.07 32.12 -7.95
C THR A 724 -24.81 30.75 -8.60
N LEU A 725 -24.24 30.74 -9.81
CA LEU A 725 -23.82 29.50 -10.47
C LEU A 725 -22.70 28.79 -9.70
N SER A 726 -21.72 29.52 -9.16
CA SER A 726 -20.68 28.94 -8.30
C SER A 726 -21.26 28.33 -7.02
N LEU A 727 -22.21 29.02 -6.36
CA LEU A 727 -22.94 28.49 -5.21
C LEU A 727 -23.69 27.20 -5.57
N PHE A 728 -24.42 27.20 -6.69
CA PHE A 728 -25.16 26.03 -7.15
C PHE A 728 -24.22 24.85 -7.43
N THR A 729 -23.12 25.06 -8.15
CA THR A 729 -22.11 24.03 -8.41
C THR A 729 -21.51 23.48 -7.12
N ASN A 730 -21.06 24.35 -6.20
CA ASN A 730 -20.50 23.92 -4.92
C ASN A 730 -21.50 23.08 -4.11
N SER A 731 -22.75 23.53 -4.04
CA SER A 731 -23.82 22.84 -3.31
C SER A 731 -24.14 21.48 -3.91
N ALA A 732 -24.32 21.42 -5.24
CA ALA A 732 -24.64 20.18 -5.95
C ALA A 732 -23.53 19.13 -5.77
N VAL A 733 -22.28 19.55 -5.91
CA VAL A 733 -21.12 18.66 -5.78
C VAL A 733 -20.91 18.21 -4.33
N LEU A 734 -21.08 19.11 -3.35
CA LEU A 734 -20.99 18.76 -1.94
C LEU A 734 -22.08 17.77 -1.52
N LEU A 735 -23.32 17.98 -1.98
CA LEU A 735 -24.44 17.08 -1.70
C LEU A 735 -24.22 15.70 -2.32
N PHE A 736 -23.68 15.64 -3.54
CA PHE A 736 -23.26 14.39 -4.15
C PHE A 736 -22.16 13.70 -3.33
N ALA A 737 -21.08 14.42 -3.00
CA ALA A 737 -19.92 13.85 -2.31
C ALA A 737 -20.28 13.29 -0.92
N ARG A 738 -20.99 14.07 -0.10
CA ARG A 738 -21.46 13.62 1.22
C ARG A 738 -22.37 12.40 1.10
N ARG A 739 -23.26 12.39 0.11
CA ARG A 739 -24.17 11.26 -0.09
C ARG A 739 -23.43 10.00 -0.52
N ALA A 740 -22.49 10.10 -1.45
CA ALA A 740 -21.66 8.99 -1.91
C ALA A 740 -20.88 8.36 -0.74
N LEU A 741 -20.19 9.18 0.07
CA LEU A 741 -19.42 8.72 1.22
C LEU A 741 -20.33 8.11 2.30
N THR A 742 -21.48 8.74 2.57
CA THR A 742 -22.44 8.22 3.55
C THR A 742 -23.02 6.86 3.11
N ASP A 743 -23.41 6.73 1.85
CA ASP A 743 -23.95 5.47 1.33
C ASP A 743 -22.89 4.37 1.29
N ALA A 744 -21.63 4.72 0.98
CA ALA A 744 -20.50 3.80 1.00
C ALA A 744 -20.24 3.24 2.40
N ARG A 745 -20.20 4.12 3.42
CA ARG A 745 -20.08 3.70 4.83
C ARG A 745 -21.24 2.81 5.26
N ARG A 746 -22.48 3.17 4.90
CA ARG A 746 -23.69 2.38 5.21
C ARG A 746 -23.68 1.00 4.56
N ARG A 747 -23.03 0.86 3.41
CA ARG A 747 -22.86 -0.41 2.70
C ARG A 747 -21.61 -1.18 3.14
N GLY A 748 -20.89 -0.71 4.15
CA GLY A 748 -19.74 -1.43 4.71
C GLY A 748 -18.47 -1.37 3.89
N LEU A 749 -18.28 -0.35 3.03
CA LEU A 749 -16.98 -0.12 2.38
C LEU A 749 -15.99 0.44 3.42
N SER A 750 -15.11 -0.41 3.96
CA SER A 750 -14.25 -0.11 5.10
C SER A 750 -13.17 0.94 4.80
N THR A 751 -12.82 1.02 3.53
CA THR A 751 -11.79 1.90 2.96
C THR A 751 -12.23 3.36 2.88
N VAL A 752 -13.52 3.64 3.08
CA VAL A 752 -14.01 5.01 3.21
C VAL A 752 -13.80 5.49 4.66
N PRO A 753 -13.12 6.63 4.89
CA PRO A 753 -12.91 7.14 6.24
C PRO A 753 -14.19 7.23 7.06
N SER A 754 -14.13 6.83 8.33
CA SER A 754 -15.29 6.71 9.24
C SER A 754 -16.09 8.00 9.44
N SER A 755 -15.51 9.18 9.15
CA SER A 755 -16.20 10.47 9.24
C SER A 755 -15.73 11.43 8.16
N ASP A 756 -16.54 12.45 7.87
CA ASP A 756 -16.22 13.50 6.89
C ASP A 756 -15.00 14.33 7.32
N ALA A 757 -14.77 14.47 8.62
CA ALA A 757 -13.62 15.20 9.17
C ALA A 757 -12.27 14.53 8.86
N LYS A 758 -12.28 13.22 8.57
CA LYS A 758 -11.08 12.45 8.20
C LYS A 758 -10.82 12.44 6.68
N VAL A 759 -11.63 13.13 5.88
CA VAL A 759 -11.43 13.27 4.43
C VAL A 759 -10.80 14.63 4.15
N THR A 760 -9.52 14.66 3.80
CA THR A 760 -8.80 15.93 3.55
C THR A 760 -9.51 16.77 2.49
N GLY A 761 -9.77 18.04 2.82
CA GLY A 761 -10.42 19.01 1.94
C GLY A 761 -11.95 19.00 1.95
N LEU A 762 -12.62 18.00 2.52
CA LEU A 762 -14.09 17.94 2.51
C LEU A 762 -14.72 18.97 3.45
N ALA A 763 -14.16 19.16 4.65
CA ALA A 763 -14.61 20.19 5.59
C ALA A 763 -14.39 21.60 5.00
N SER A 764 -13.18 21.85 4.49
CA SER A 764 -12.85 23.10 3.81
C SER A 764 -13.79 23.39 2.64
N PHE A 765 -14.15 22.38 1.84
CA PHE A 765 -15.11 22.55 0.74
C PHE A 765 -16.54 22.81 1.25
N ALA A 766 -16.94 22.18 2.36
CA ALA A 766 -18.25 22.40 2.95
C ALA A 766 -18.45 23.87 3.38
N GLU A 767 -17.40 24.51 3.91
CA GLU A 767 -17.41 25.93 4.29
C GLU A 767 -17.54 26.88 3.10
N TRP A 768 -17.21 26.44 1.89
CA TRP A 768 -17.34 27.27 0.70
C TRP A 768 -18.81 27.53 0.37
N THR A 769 -19.72 26.60 0.66
CA THR A 769 -21.15 26.76 0.36
C THR A 769 -21.81 27.93 1.11
N PRO A 770 -21.75 28.02 2.46
CA PRO A 770 -22.32 29.16 3.18
C PRO A 770 -21.59 30.47 2.83
N SER A 771 -20.26 30.43 2.62
CA SER A 771 -19.49 31.58 2.18
C SER A 771 -19.95 32.07 0.79
N SER A 772 -20.18 31.15 -0.15
CA SER A 772 -20.69 31.44 -1.48
C SER A 772 -22.11 32.01 -1.45
N LEU A 773 -22.95 31.55 -0.52
CA LEU A 773 -24.32 32.06 -0.33
C LEU A 773 -24.30 33.49 0.19
N PHE A 774 -23.52 33.76 1.23
CA PHE A 774 -23.34 35.10 1.77
C PHE A 774 -22.82 36.06 0.70
N TYR A 775 -21.78 35.64 -0.04
CA TYR A 775 -21.22 36.45 -1.11
C TYR A 775 -22.19 36.65 -2.29
N ALA A 776 -23.00 35.64 -2.64
CA ALA A 776 -24.05 35.79 -3.65
C ALA A 776 -25.07 36.86 -3.24
N GLY A 777 -25.52 36.86 -1.98
CA GLY A 777 -26.45 37.87 -1.46
C GLY A 777 -25.87 39.29 -1.53
N ILE A 778 -24.60 39.46 -1.16
CA ILE A 778 -23.90 40.76 -1.25
C ILE A 778 -23.82 41.23 -2.69
N VAL A 779 -23.33 40.38 -3.61
CA VAL A 779 -23.13 40.76 -5.01
C VAL A 779 -24.48 41.02 -5.71
N TRP A 780 -25.56 40.32 -5.38
CA TRP A 780 -26.90 40.66 -5.85
C TRP A 780 -27.37 42.02 -5.34
N THR A 781 -27.19 42.30 -4.05
CA THR A 781 -27.63 43.56 -3.44
C THR A 781 -26.89 44.75 -4.04
N ILE A 782 -25.55 44.68 -4.08
CA ILE A 782 -24.71 45.72 -4.68
C ILE A 782 -24.96 45.80 -6.19
N GLY A 783 -25.04 44.65 -6.87
CA GLY A 783 -25.20 44.59 -8.32
C GLY A 783 -26.50 45.23 -8.81
N LEU A 784 -27.62 44.98 -8.12
CA LEU A 784 -28.90 45.63 -8.42
C LEU A 784 -28.86 47.13 -8.12
N ALA A 785 -28.25 47.54 -7.01
CA ALA A 785 -28.14 48.95 -6.64
C ALA A 785 -27.25 49.74 -7.62
N VAL A 786 -26.15 49.16 -8.10
CA VAL A 786 -25.32 49.74 -9.17
C VAL A 786 -26.08 49.78 -10.49
N TYR A 787 -26.78 48.69 -10.86
CA TYR A 787 -27.53 48.62 -12.12
C TYR A 787 -28.68 49.64 -12.19
N GLN A 788 -29.35 49.90 -11.07
CA GLN A 788 -30.42 50.91 -10.97
C GLN A 788 -29.88 52.35 -10.81
N GLY A 789 -28.55 52.53 -10.69
CA GLY A 789 -27.93 53.83 -10.47
C GLY A 789 -28.07 54.39 -9.05
N ALA A 790 -28.49 53.58 -8.09
CA ALA A 790 -28.56 53.96 -6.68
C ALA A 790 -27.16 54.10 -6.04
N LEU A 791 -26.17 53.36 -6.55
CA LEU A 791 -24.77 53.48 -6.17
C LEU A 791 -23.96 54.01 -7.35
N GLN A 792 -23.19 55.07 -7.12
CA GLN A 792 -22.48 55.81 -8.17
C GLN A 792 -20.97 55.50 -8.20
N ASP A 793 -20.40 54.93 -7.13
CA ASP A 793 -18.97 54.59 -7.02
C ASP A 793 -18.59 53.30 -7.80
N VAL A 794 -19.00 53.20 -9.06
CA VAL A 794 -18.92 51.99 -9.90
C VAL A 794 -17.50 51.40 -9.94
N TYR A 795 -16.47 52.25 -10.02
CA TYR A 795 -15.07 51.82 -10.04
C TYR A 795 -14.61 51.13 -8.76
N VAL A 796 -15.07 51.59 -7.60
CA VAL A 796 -14.72 50.99 -6.30
C VAL A 796 -15.28 49.57 -6.23
N TYR A 797 -16.53 49.38 -6.67
CA TYR A 797 -17.16 48.06 -6.72
C TYR A 797 -16.48 47.15 -7.74
N ALA A 798 -16.18 47.64 -8.94
CA ALA A 798 -15.50 46.86 -9.97
C ALA A 798 -14.08 46.43 -9.54
N LEU A 799 -13.31 47.34 -8.93
CA LEU A 799 -11.99 47.02 -8.38
C LEU A 799 -12.07 46.01 -7.24
N SER A 800 -13.09 46.12 -6.38
CA SER A 800 -13.33 45.18 -5.29
C SER A 800 -13.64 43.78 -5.82
N VAL A 801 -14.56 43.66 -6.79
CA VAL A 801 -14.90 42.38 -7.44
C VAL A 801 -13.68 41.79 -8.15
N ALA A 802 -12.94 42.59 -8.92
CA ALA A 802 -11.72 42.16 -9.59
C ALA A 802 -10.65 41.66 -8.62
N SER A 803 -10.46 42.36 -7.49
CA SER A 803 -9.54 41.96 -6.43
C SER A 803 -9.97 40.64 -5.79
N ILE A 804 -11.24 40.48 -5.45
CA ILE A 804 -11.76 39.23 -4.87
C ILE A 804 -11.60 38.07 -5.87
N ASN A 805 -11.90 38.29 -7.15
CA ASN A 805 -11.68 37.31 -8.20
C ASN A 805 -10.22 36.86 -8.29
N LEU A 806 -9.26 37.78 -8.28
CA LEU A 806 -7.83 37.44 -8.40
C LEU A 806 -7.24 36.87 -7.09
N PHE A 807 -7.46 37.52 -5.95
CA PHE A 807 -6.83 37.11 -4.69
C PHE A 807 -7.55 35.93 -4.07
N LEU A 808 -8.85 36.05 -3.84
CA LEU A 808 -9.61 35.00 -3.14
C LEU A 808 -9.89 33.81 -4.06
N PHE A 809 -10.49 34.04 -5.23
CA PHE A 809 -10.90 32.92 -6.08
C PHE A 809 -9.74 32.35 -6.88
N TYR A 810 -8.99 33.15 -7.62
CA TYR A 810 -7.94 32.64 -8.51
C TYR A 810 -6.74 32.08 -7.75
N MET A 811 -6.23 32.80 -6.74
CA MET A 811 -5.02 32.39 -6.02
C MET A 811 -5.31 31.46 -4.84
N ILE A 812 -6.27 31.81 -3.97
CA ILE A 812 -6.52 31.03 -2.75
C ILE A 812 -7.40 29.80 -3.05
N LYS A 813 -8.63 29.98 -3.52
CA LYS A 813 -9.60 28.88 -3.65
C LYS A 813 -9.29 27.94 -4.83
N CYS A 814 -9.18 28.48 -6.03
CA CYS A 814 -8.88 27.71 -7.25
C CYS A 814 -7.38 27.43 -7.45
N GLY A 815 -6.51 28.10 -6.68
CA GLY A 815 -5.07 27.86 -6.66
C GLY A 815 -4.68 26.89 -5.56
N ARG A 816 -4.38 27.41 -4.36
CA ARG A 816 -3.86 26.63 -3.23
C ARG A 816 -4.87 25.59 -2.72
N GLY A 817 -6.12 25.98 -2.49
CA GLY A 817 -7.16 25.10 -1.92
C GLY A 817 -7.70 24.03 -2.88
N ALA A 818 -7.48 24.17 -4.20
CA ALA A 818 -8.07 23.28 -5.19
C ALA A 818 -7.57 21.83 -5.09
N ALA A 819 -6.31 21.63 -4.67
CA ALA A 819 -5.72 20.29 -4.56
C ALA A 819 -6.43 19.44 -3.49
N GLU A 820 -6.62 19.99 -2.29
CA GLU A 820 -7.32 19.31 -1.19
C GLU A 820 -8.78 19.03 -1.53
N VAL A 821 -9.49 20.02 -2.09
CA VAL A 821 -10.88 19.83 -2.52
C VAL A 821 -10.98 18.73 -3.57
N ARG A 822 -10.07 18.71 -4.56
CA ARG A 822 -10.03 17.67 -5.58
C ARG A 822 -9.79 16.28 -4.98
N THR A 823 -8.94 16.16 -3.97
CA THR A 823 -8.71 14.91 -3.23
C THR A 823 -10.02 14.36 -2.66
N ALA A 824 -10.75 15.17 -1.88
CA ALA A 824 -12.05 14.78 -1.32
C ALA A 824 -13.05 14.33 -2.39
N LEU A 825 -13.18 15.10 -3.46
CA LEU A 825 -14.18 14.86 -4.51
C LEU A 825 -13.83 13.65 -5.38
N THR A 826 -12.55 13.39 -5.60
CA THR A 826 -12.07 12.22 -6.34
C THR A 826 -12.31 10.94 -5.52
N ARG A 827 -12.03 10.97 -4.21
CA ARG A 827 -12.39 9.86 -3.32
C ARG A 827 -13.90 9.60 -3.30
N ALA A 828 -14.72 10.65 -3.18
CA ALA A 828 -16.17 10.50 -3.21
C ALA A 828 -16.68 9.91 -4.55
N THR A 829 -16.04 10.26 -5.67
CA THR A 829 -16.35 9.68 -6.98
C THR A 829 -15.95 8.19 -7.04
N GLY A 830 -14.78 7.82 -6.52
CA GLY A 830 -14.34 6.42 -6.42
C GLY A 830 -15.27 5.57 -5.54
N ALA A 831 -15.69 6.10 -4.38
CA ALA A 831 -16.67 5.46 -3.51
C ALA A 831 -18.02 5.25 -4.21
N ALA A 832 -18.50 6.25 -4.98
CA ALA A 832 -19.73 6.12 -5.76
C ALA A 832 -19.64 5.04 -6.85
N GLU A 833 -18.46 4.89 -7.46
CA GLU A 833 -18.22 3.85 -8.46
C GLU A 833 -18.23 2.44 -7.85
N ARG A 834 -17.59 2.26 -6.69
CA ARG A 834 -17.60 0.97 -5.97
C ARG A 834 -19.00 0.61 -5.49
N LEU A 835 -19.78 1.58 -5.01
CA LEU A 835 -21.20 1.40 -4.69
C LEU A 835 -22.02 0.88 -5.87
N ARG A 836 -21.75 1.39 -7.09
CA ARG A 836 -22.42 0.91 -8.31
C ARG A 836 -22.12 -0.57 -8.55
N CYS A 837 -20.85 -0.97 -8.46
CA CYS A 837 -20.46 -2.37 -8.67
C CYS A 837 -21.03 -3.29 -7.59
N LEU A 838 -21.00 -2.88 -6.32
CA LEU A 838 -21.60 -3.64 -5.22
C LEU A 838 -23.11 -3.84 -5.41
N ALA A 839 -23.82 -2.83 -5.91
CA ALA A 839 -25.25 -2.93 -6.21
C ALA A 839 -25.57 -3.85 -7.41
N LEU A 840 -24.61 -4.08 -8.31
CA LEU A 840 -24.75 -5.04 -9.40
C LEU A 840 -24.53 -6.46 -8.89
N ALA A 841 -23.46 -6.70 -8.12
CA ALA A 841 -23.12 -8.02 -7.57
C ALA A 841 -24.27 -8.63 -6.76
N HIS A 842 -24.87 -7.88 -5.82
CA HIS A 842 -25.98 -8.39 -4.99
C HIS A 842 -27.26 -8.76 -5.76
N ARG A 843 -27.43 -8.34 -7.02
CA ARG A 843 -28.62 -8.70 -7.81
C ARG A 843 -28.46 -10.04 -8.51
N ASP A 844 -27.24 -10.41 -8.84
CA ASP A 844 -26.97 -11.69 -9.49
C ASP A 844 -27.14 -12.82 -8.47
N ASP A 845 -26.78 -12.61 -7.19
CA ASP A 845 -27.03 -13.54 -6.08
C ASP A 845 -28.52 -13.80 -5.76
N HIS A 846 -29.42 -12.91 -6.16
CA HIS A 846 -30.87 -13.08 -5.97
C HIS A 846 -31.61 -13.64 -7.19
N ARG A 847 -30.89 -13.87 -8.30
CA ARG A 847 -31.43 -14.45 -9.54
C ARG A 847 -31.01 -15.90 -9.76
N VAL A 848 -29.97 -16.35 -9.07
CA VAL A 848 -29.59 -17.75 -8.88
C VAL A 848 -30.41 -18.32 -7.72
#